data_AF-A0A518BNG1-F1
#
_entry.id   AF-A0A518BNG1-F1
#
_cell.length_a   1.000
_cell.length_b   1.000
_cell.length_c   1.000
_cell.angle_alpha   90.00
_cell.angle_beta   90.00
_cell.angle_gamma   90.00
#
_symmetry.space_group_name_H-M   'P 1'
#
loop_
_entity.id
_entity.type
_entity.pdbx_description
1 polymer ?
#
loop_
_entity_poly.entity_id
_entity_poly.type
_entity_poly.pdbx_seq_one_letter_code
_entity_poly.pdbx_strand_id
1 'polypeptide(L)'
;MSLTASWILELVLVGAAIYLFLRVVRRSRGNRLARGLIVAFLLGAVGLFGLTELLELEELGFLLGHVTGYVLVALAIVFQPELRRAISQLGESHFLVGPSARLAHQTVDDLAAAARGLAKRRHGGLIAVQCESSLRPWFEKAVAVDAPVSRALLQSIFQPGGMLHDGGVVIREDRIVAAQCIFPLSESSGLSAFSGTRHRAGLGLSEETDALAIVISEETGRITLFRNGQRVGPVPPQELDHVLRDLLGLGASGEAAAGQRFGLAPIFAALRGDLTWLALSTAVAAAILWVVHGQLESSQPLSMTLRLAGPTDTSPASSGELVLRMPDEGWLLSTGGDAPTVNLTLGGTRRQIDRSGVRLAGEWKVPSPTPEQLPLDLRLVNWRGREPGLELEWTDGEPPVAELERVRSQTFDLSPEHLPIDASGLDRRFTWDLAATQIRPRQVTLRGPESALAELLDDPDADLLAPLTLPADSRGEVTLRMVLSPELVARGVLLANAEEVEVELLIRPSTRDAGTVEREIAVGCLDPTVAAQIDEWAIELHARTARLRIETTGLVPADTSPGSAAELERVQAIRRFVEDAVHVYVDLAELPDDGSSQSLPVRVTLRRNWRDSLAELGLDDARLTGEEDLVLKLESDPYVFLTPVAGTAGESDSDDS
;
A
#
# COMPACT_ATOMS: atom_id res chain seq x y z
N MET A 1 1.33 26.02 -24.10
CA MET A 1 0.19 26.63 -23.38
C MET A 1 -1.05 26.59 -24.27
N SER A 2 -1.79 25.49 -24.29
CA SER A 2 -3.16 25.51 -24.80
C SER A 2 -4.02 26.25 -23.78
N LEU A 3 -4.57 27.41 -24.14
CA LEU A 3 -5.54 28.13 -23.33
C LEU A 3 -6.80 27.26 -23.18
N THR A 4 -6.88 26.48 -22.11
CA THR A 4 -8.05 25.69 -21.78
C THR A 4 -9.19 26.62 -21.36
N ALA A 5 -10.44 26.22 -21.62
CA ALA A 5 -11.60 27.02 -21.26
C ALA A 5 -11.70 27.28 -19.74
N SER A 6 -11.17 26.36 -18.93
CA SER A 6 -11.04 26.51 -17.47
C SER A 6 -10.15 27.70 -17.12
N TRP A 7 -8.98 27.84 -17.74
CA TRP A 7 -8.05 28.95 -17.49
C TRP A 7 -8.67 30.34 -17.69
N ILE A 8 -9.45 30.50 -18.77
CA ILE A 8 -10.15 31.77 -19.05
C ILE A 8 -11.22 32.03 -17.98
N LEU A 9 -11.93 30.99 -17.55
CA LEU A 9 -12.95 31.09 -16.52
C LEU A 9 -12.35 31.48 -15.16
N GLU A 10 -11.23 30.88 -14.78
CA GLU A 10 -10.49 31.19 -13.54
C GLU A 10 -9.98 32.63 -13.53
N LEU A 11 -9.41 33.09 -14.65
CA LEU A 11 -8.95 34.46 -14.81
C LEU A 11 -10.10 35.47 -14.62
N VAL A 12 -11.26 35.19 -15.21
CA VAL A 12 -12.45 36.05 -15.08
C VAL A 12 -12.98 36.06 -13.65
N LEU A 13 -13.06 34.90 -12.99
CA LEU A 13 -13.52 34.77 -11.60
C LEU A 13 -12.62 35.53 -10.62
N VAL A 14 -11.31 35.29 -10.67
CA VAL A 14 -10.33 35.96 -9.81
C VAL A 14 -10.31 37.47 -10.08
N GLY A 15 -10.28 37.86 -11.35
CA GLY A 15 -10.32 39.27 -11.75
C GLY A 15 -11.57 39.99 -11.24
N ALA A 16 -12.74 39.36 -11.33
CA ALA A 16 -13.99 39.89 -10.81
C ALA A 16 -13.98 40.03 -9.28
N ALA A 17 -13.45 39.04 -8.55
CA ALA A 17 -13.33 39.08 -7.09
C ALA A 17 -12.42 40.22 -6.62
N ILE A 18 -11.24 40.36 -7.23
CA ILE A 18 -10.29 41.46 -6.94
C ILE A 18 -10.93 42.81 -7.24
N TYR A 19 -11.61 42.94 -8.38
CA TYR A 19 -12.30 44.18 -8.76
C TYR A 19 -13.37 44.56 -7.73
N LEU A 20 -14.22 43.61 -7.32
CA LEU A 20 -15.25 43.84 -6.30
C LEU A 20 -14.63 44.27 -4.96
N PHE A 21 -13.53 43.61 -4.55
CA PHE A 21 -12.80 43.97 -3.34
C PHE A 21 -12.26 45.40 -3.39
N LEU A 22 -11.53 45.77 -4.44
CA LEU A 22 -10.99 47.12 -4.62
C LEU A 22 -12.09 48.19 -4.66
N ARG A 23 -13.23 47.87 -5.27
CA ARG A 23 -14.40 48.76 -5.33
C ARG A 23 -15.01 49.01 -3.95
N VAL A 24 -15.10 47.98 -3.09
CA VAL A 24 -15.62 48.09 -1.72
C VAL A 24 -14.68 48.93 -0.86
N VAL A 25 -13.37 48.66 -0.91
CA VAL A 25 -12.35 49.42 -0.15
C VAL A 25 -12.41 50.91 -0.51
N ARG A 26 -12.52 51.24 -1.81
CA ARG A 26 -12.51 52.63 -2.30
C ARG A 26 -13.72 53.46 -1.88
N ARG A 27 -14.90 52.84 -1.66
CA ARG A 27 -16.15 53.58 -1.48
C ARG A 27 -16.51 53.85 -0.02
N SER A 28 -15.61 53.57 0.90
CA SER A 28 -15.99 53.36 2.29
C SER A 28 -15.33 54.33 3.27
N ARG A 29 -16.16 55.09 3.99
CA ARG A 29 -15.80 55.91 5.16
C ARG A 29 -16.85 55.64 6.24
N GLY A 30 -16.43 55.12 7.40
CA GLY A 30 -17.26 54.98 8.62
C GLY A 30 -17.60 53.54 9.08
N ASN A 31 -18.00 53.40 10.36
CA ASN A 31 -18.23 52.15 11.11
C ASN A 31 -19.28 51.16 10.55
N ARG A 32 -20.05 51.52 9.51
CA ARG A 32 -20.98 50.57 8.85
C ARG A 32 -20.25 49.55 7.95
N LEU A 33 -18.93 49.74 7.80
CA LEU A 33 -18.01 48.88 7.06
C LEU A 33 -18.00 47.43 7.52
N ALA A 34 -18.08 47.22 8.84
CA ALA A 34 -17.75 45.94 9.43
C ALA A 34 -18.70 44.82 9.03
N ARG A 35 -20.00 45.08 9.19
CA ARG A 35 -21.03 44.05 8.96
C ARG A 35 -21.19 43.73 7.47
N GLY A 36 -21.11 44.74 6.61
CA GLY A 36 -21.22 44.55 5.16
C GLY A 36 -20.04 43.79 4.56
N LEU A 37 -18.81 44.07 5.03
CA LEU A 37 -17.61 43.40 4.55
C LEU A 37 -17.54 41.95 5.03
N ILE A 38 -17.91 41.68 6.29
CA ILE A 38 -17.92 40.33 6.86
C ILE A 38 -18.94 39.44 6.12
N VAL A 39 -20.16 39.95 5.89
CA VAL A 39 -21.21 39.17 5.20
C VAL A 39 -20.86 38.94 3.74
N ALA A 40 -20.35 39.95 3.03
CA ALA A 40 -19.91 39.80 1.64
C ALA A 40 -18.70 38.85 1.50
N PHE A 41 -17.76 38.92 2.44
CA PHE A 41 -16.59 38.03 2.45
C PHE A 41 -16.98 36.60 2.79
N LEU A 42 -17.82 36.36 3.81
CA LEU A 42 -18.26 35.02 4.18
C LEU A 42 -19.11 34.38 3.07
N LEU A 43 -20.08 35.10 2.51
CA LEU A 43 -20.88 34.60 1.39
C LEU A 43 -20.04 34.39 0.13
N GLY A 44 -19.10 35.31 -0.15
CA GLY A 44 -18.19 35.22 -1.29
C GLY A 44 -17.21 34.06 -1.16
N ALA A 45 -16.59 33.87 0.00
CA ALA A 45 -15.65 32.79 0.25
C ALA A 45 -16.36 31.42 0.19
N VAL A 46 -17.51 31.26 0.87
CA VAL A 46 -18.27 30.01 0.84
C VAL A 46 -18.79 29.70 -0.57
N GLY A 47 -19.31 30.71 -1.28
CA GLY A 47 -19.77 30.54 -2.66
C GLY A 47 -18.65 30.20 -3.64
N LEU A 48 -17.48 30.83 -3.50
CA LEU A 48 -16.33 30.60 -4.36
C LEU A 48 -15.66 29.25 -4.09
N PHE A 49 -15.53 28.84 -2.81
CA PHE A 49 -15.07 27.50 -2.44
C PHE A 49 -15.99 26.41 -3.03
N GLY A 50 -17.31 26.55 -2.86
CA GLY A 50 -18.27 25.60 -3.43
C GLY A 50 -18.21 25.53 -4.96
N LEU A 51 -17.95 26.67 -5.63
CA LEU A 51 -17.81 26.73 -7.08
C LEU A 51 -16.50 26.07 -7.57
N THR A 52 -15.40 26.20 -6.82
CA THR A 52 -14.13 25.54 -7.16
C THR A 52 -14.22 24.03 -7.09
N GLU A 53 -14.96 23.47 -6.12
CA GLU A 53 -15.17 22.02 -6.04
C GLU A 53 -16.10 21.51 -7.14
N LEU A 54 -17.12 22.28 -7.53
CA LEU A 54 -18.07 21.88 -8.57
C LEU A 54 -17.47 21.92 -9.98
N LEU A 55 -16.57 22.86 -10.25
CA LEU A 55 -15.98 23.10 -11.57
C LEU A 55 -14.53 22.60 -11.70
N GLU A 56 -14.01 21.92 -10.67
CA GLU A 56 -12.63 21.39 -10.61
C GLU A 56 -11.55 22.45 -10.93
N LEU A 57 -11.73 23.69 -10.46
CA LEU A 57 -10.80 24.81 -10.71
C LEU A 57 -9.62 24.76 -9.73
N GLU A 58 -8.55 24.08 -10.13
CA GLU A 58 -7.42 23.72 -9.25
C GLU A 58 -6.62 24.92 -8.77
N GLU A 59 -6.29 25.86 -9.67
CA GLU A 59 -5.41 27.00 -9.35
C GLU A 59 -6.15 27.98 -8.43
N LEU A 60 -7.42 28.26 -8.75
CA LEU A 60 -8.29 29.04 -7.88
C LEU A 60 -8.47 28.40 -6.49
N GLY A 61 -8.68 27.08 -6.42
CA GLY A 61 -8.81 26.36 -5.15
C GLY A 61 -7.54 26.42 -4.29
N PHE A 62 -6.37 26.20 -4.89
CA PHE A 62 -5.07 26.31 -4.21
C PHE A 62 -4.85 27.71 -3.64
N LEU A 63 -5.12 28.74 -4.45
CA LEU A 63 -5.00 30.13 -4.07
C LEU A 63 -5.95 30.49 -2.93
N LEU A 64 -7.21 30.08 -3.03
CA LEU A 64 -8.22 30.36 -2.02
C LEU A 64 -7.85 29.70 -0.68
N GLY A 65 -7.36 28.46 -0.70
CA GLY A 65 -6.86 27.77 0.49
C GLY A 65 -5.72 28.51 1.20
N HIS A 66 -4.71 28.95 0.45
CA HIS A 66 -3.56 29.67 1.02
C HIS A 66 -3.92 31.07 1.51
N VAL A 67 -4.71 31.81 0.74
CA VAL A 67 -5.05 33.21 1.04
C VAL A 67 -6.07 33.32 2.17
N THR A 68 -7.02 32.39 2.27
CA THR A 68 -8.11 32.46 3.26
C THR A 68 -7.59 32.55 4.69
N GLY A 69 -6.52 31.81 5.03
CA GLY A 69 -5.91 31.87 6.37
C GLY A 69 -5.38 33.26 6.69
N TYR A 70 -4.59 33.86 5.80
CA TYR A 70 -4.06 35.22 5.98
C TYR A 70 -5.16 36.28 6.03
N VAL A 71 -6.16 36.15 5.16
CA VAL A 71 -7.29 37.09 5.15
C VAL A 71 -8.09 36.99 6.44
N LEU A 72 -8.31 35.79 6.98
CA LEU A 72 -9.02 35.63 8.25
C LEU A 72 -8.26 36.29 9.42
N VAL A 73 -6.93 36.16 9.45
CA VAL A 73 -6.09 36.83 10.45
C VAL A 73 -6.15 38.35 10.27
N ALA A 74 -5.98 38.85 9.05
CA ALA A 74 -6.06 40.28 8.75
C ALA A 74 -7.44 40.85 9.12
N LEU A 75 -8.51 40.10 8.82
CA LEU A 75 -9.89 40.42 9.18
C LEU A 75 -10.03 40.51 10.71
N ALA A 76 -9.52 39.54 11.46
CA ALA A 76 -9.56 39.54 12.91
C ALA A 76 -8.80 40.73 13.52
N ILE A 77 -7.65 41.12 12.95
CA ILE A 77 -6.88 42.29 13.38
C ILE A 77 -7.66 43.58 13.09
N VAL A 78 -8.18 43.74 11.86
CA VAL A 78 -8.94 44.93 11.46
C VAL A 78 -10.23 45.07 12.28
N PHE A 79 -10.89 43.95 12.58
CA PHE A 79 -12.13 43.91 13.37
C PHE A 79 -11.94 43.70 14.86
N GLN A 80 -10.70 43.78 15.35
CA GLN A 80 -10.41 43.72 16.78
C GLN A 80 -11.26 44.73 17.60
N PRO A 81 -11.47 46.00 17.15
CA PRO A 81 -12.30 46.95 17.87
C PRO A 81 -13.77 46.53 17.98
N GLU A 82 -14.35 45.98 16.91
CA GLU A 82 -15.75 45.55 16.84
C GLU A 82 -15.99 44.29 17.66
N LEU A 83 -15.09 43.30 17.58
CA LEU A 83 -15.15 42.09 18.41
C LEU A 83 -15.09 42.45 19.89
N ARG A 84 -14.20 43.37 20.27
CA ARG A 84 -14.12 43.90 21.64
C ARG A 84 -15.43 44.56 22.06
N ARG A 85 -16.06 45.37 21.19
CA ARG A 85 -17.36 46.00 21.45
C ARG A 85 -18.48 44.97 21.61
N ALA A 86 -18.57 43.99 20.71
CA ALA A 86 -19.57 42.93 20.78
C ALA A 86 -19.44 42.11 22.08
N ILE A 87 -18.23 41.74 22.46
CA ILE A 87 -17.97 41.02 23.73
C ILE A 87 -18.32 41.88 24.94
N SER A 88 -18.00 43.18 24.91
CA SER A 88 -18.40 44.08 25.99
C SER A 88 -19.92 44.22 26.13
N GLN A 89 -20.67 44.15 25.02
CA GLN A 89 -22.13 44.13 25.02
C GLN A 89 -22.70 42.78 25.49
N LEU A 90 -22.03 41.66 25.18
CA LEU A 90 -22.38 40.32 25.66
C LEU A 90 -22.11 40.15 27.17
N GLY A 91 -21.17 40.90 27.74
CA GLY A 91 -20.82 40.88 29.16
C GLY A 91 -21.73 41.72 30.07
N GLU A 92 -22.49 42.68 29.53
CA GLU A 92 -23.54 43.38 30.25
C GLU A 92 -24.84 42.56 30.18
N SER A 93 -25.20 41.89 31.27
CA SER A 93 -26.36 41.00 31.44
C SER A 93 -27.72 41.68 31.19
N HIS A 94 -28.05 42.01 29.93
CA HIS A 94 -29.36 42.58 29.54
C HIS A 94 -30.20 41.65 28.67
N PHE A 95 -29.77 40.40 28.44
CA PHE A 95 -30.57 39.40 27.71
C PHE A 95 -31.91 39.01 28.39
N LEU A 96 -32.21 39.55 29.58
CA LEU A 96 -33.46 39.33 30.31
C LEU A 96 -34.31 40.59 30.54
N VAL A 97 -33.93 41.76 29.99
CA VAL A 97 -34.81 42.94 30.05
C VAL A 97 -35.63 43.00 28.76
N GLY A 98 -36.95 42.95 28.92
CA GLY A 98 -37.93 42.95 27.84
C GLY A 98 -37.86 44.18 26.91
N PRO A 99 -38.74 44.25 25.89
CA PRO A 99 -38.62 45.18 24.77
C PRO A 99 -38.44 46.61 25.27
N SER A 100 -37.39 47.27 24.74
CA SER A 100 -37.11 48.71 24.76
C SER A 100 -38.06 49.51 25.65
N ALA A 101 -37.59 49.89 26.85
CA ALA A 101 -38.37 50.69 27.80
C ALA A 101 -38.85 51.99 27.12
N ARG A 102 -40.09 51.93 26.62
CA ARG A 102 -40.77 53.07 26.04
C ARG A 102 -41.03 54.05 27.17
N LEU A 103 -40.61 55.30 27.00
CA LEU A 103 -40.99 56.38 27.92
C LEU A 103 -42.50 56.38 28.12
N ALA A 104 -42.94 56.57 29.36
CA ALA A 104 -44.36 56.77 29.62
C ALA A 104 -44.86 58.01 28.86
N HIS A 105 -46.11 57.97 28.38
CA HIS A 105 -46.72 59.10 27.67
C HIS A 105 -46.60 60.42 28.47
N GLN A 106 -46.76 60.33 29.80
CA GLN A 106 -46.62 61.46 30.72
C GLN A 106 -45.21 62.05 30.72
N THR A 107 -44.18 61.23 30.62
CA THR A 107 -42.78 61.68 30.56
C THR A 107 -42.49 62.45 29.27
N VAL A 108 -43.02 61.99 28.15
CA VAL A 108 -42.90 62.70 26.86
C VAL A 108 -43.60 64.06 26.92
N ASP A 109 -44.78 64.12 27.56
CA ASP A 109 -45.51 65.37 27.73
C ASP A 109 -44.75 66.37 28.61
N ASP A 110 -44.15 65.90 29.72
CA ASP A 110 -43.32 66.70 30.61
C ASP A 110 -42.02 67.18 29.93
N LEU A 111 -41.38 66.32 29.14
CA LEU A 111 -40.19 66.64 28.35
C LEU A 111 -40.50 67.70 27.28
N ALA A 112 -41.59 67.52 26.53
CA ALA A 112 -42.04 68.47 25.53
C ALA A 112 -42.44 69.81 26.17
N ALA A 113 -43.10 69.79 27.34
CA ALA A 113 -43.46 71.00 28.07
C ALA A 113 -42.23 71.72 28.66
N ALA A 114 -41.22 70.97 29.13
CA ALA A 114 -39.95 71.51 29.59
C ALA A 114 -39.22 72.21 28.44
N ALA A 115 -39.01 71.52 27.31
CA ALA A 115 -38.33 72.04 26.14
C ALA A 115 -39.04 73.27 25.56
N ARG A 116 -40.39 73.27 25.49
CA ARG A 116 -41.19 74.45 25.12
C ARG A 116 -40.92 75.65 26.03
N GLY A 117 -40.88 75.42 27.35
CA GLY A 117 -40.61 76.50 28.31
C GLY A 117 -39.19 77.06 28.21
N LEU A 118 -38.20 76.19 27.98
CA LEU A 118 -36.81 76.59 27.75
C LEU A 118 -36.69 77.40 26.44
N ALA A 119 -37.31 76.92 25.36
CA ALA A 119 -37.35 77.61 24.07
C ALA A 119 -37.97 79.00 24.16
N LYS A 120 -39.11 79.14 24.88
CA LYS A 120 -39.79 80.43 25.07
C LYS A 120 -38.92 81.46 25.81
N ARG A 121 -38.10 81.01 26.76
CA ARG A 121 -37.17 81.86 27.51
C ARG A 121 -35.79 81.98 26.85
N ARG A 122 -35.55 81.28 25.73
CA ARG A 122 -34.24 81.12 25.08
C ARG A 122 -33.15 80.59 26.03
N HIS A 123 -33.52 79.68 26.91
CA HIS A 123 -32.55 78.96 27.74
C HIS A 123 -32.00 77.77 26.94
N GLY A 124 -30.68 77.68 26.81
CA GLY A 124 -30.02 76.59 26.12
C GLY A 124 -30.19 75.26 26.86
N GLY A 125 -30.43 74.18 26.12
CA GLY A 125 -30.61 72.85 26.72
C GLY A 125 -30.13 71.73 25.80
N LEU A 126 -29.66 70.64 26.40
CA LEU A 126 -29.19 69.44 25.70
C LEU A 126 -29.63 68.22 26.49
N ILE A 127 -30.64 67.51 25.98
CA ILE A 127 -31.25 66.37 26.65
C ILE A 127 -31.03 65.13 25.78
N ALA A 128 -30.35 64.13 26.31
CA ALA A 128 -30.15 62.84 25.66
C ALA A 128 -31.09 61.81 26.28
N VAL A 129 -31.91 61.20 25.44
CA VAL A 129 -32.83 60.12 25.82
C VAL A 129 -32.20 58.80 25.39
N GLN A 130 -31.93 57.93 26.37
CA GLN A 130 -31.39 56.60 26.14
C GLN A 130 -32.41 55.70 25.45
N CYS A 131 -31.98 55.02 24.39
CA CYS A 131 -32.75 54.04 23.63
C CYS A 131 -32.16 52.63 23.90
N GLU A 132 -31.69 51.92 22.86
CA GLU A 132 -31.08 50.59 23.00
C GLU A 132 -29.63 50.67 23.50
N SER A 133 -28.86 51.64 23.03
CA SER A 133 -27.46 51.81 23.46
C SER A 133 -27.39 52.42 24.86
N SER A 134 -26.64 51.78 25.76
CA SER A 134 -26.38 52.32 27.09
C SER A 134 -25.65 53.67 27.02
N LEU A 135 -26.20 54.71 27.67
CA LEU A 135 -25.54 56.01 27.77
C LEU A 135 -24.59 56.14 28.98
N ARG A 136 -24.30 55.02 29.65
CA ARG A 136 -23.47 54.96 30.85
C ARG A 136 -22.11 55.66 30.73
N PRO A 137 -21.34 55.51 29.63
CA PRO A 137 -20.02 56.14 29.51
C PRO A 137 -20.06 57.68 29.67
N TRP A 138 -21.18 58.31 29.32
CA TRP A 138 -21.32 59.77 29.33
C TRP A 138 -21.88 60.33 30.64
N PHE A 139 -22.58 59.50 31.45
CA PHE A 139 -23.12 59.93 32.74
C PHE A 139 -22.36 59.41 33.96
N GLU A 140 -21.48 58.42 33.83
CA GLU A 140 -20.76 57.80 34.96
C GLU A 140 -19.85 58.79 35.72
N LYS A 141 -19.36 59.83 35.04
CA LYS A 141 -18.55 60.92 35.62
C LYS A 141 -19.31 62.23 35.81
N ALA A 142 -20.62 62.25 35.51
CA ALA A 142 -21.47 63.43 35.58
C ALA A 142 -22.13 63.56 36.96
N VAL A 143 -22.87 64.65 37.20
CA VAL A 143 -23.58 64.83 38.48
C VAL A 143 -24.82 63.95 38.49
N ALA A 144 -24.82 62.93 39.36
CA ALA A 144 -25.97 62.06 39.55
C ALA A 144 -27.18 62.86 40.09
N VAL A 145 -28.32 62.71 39.43
CA VAL A 145 -29.58 63.36 39.83
C VAL A 145 -30.58 62.33 40.32
N ASP A 146 -30.70 61.22 39.58
CA ASP A 146 -31.65 60.12 39.81
C ASP A 146 -33.04 60.57 40.32
N ALA A 147 -33.75 61.32 39.48
CA ALA A 147 -35.06 61.87 39.81
C ALA A 147 -36.08 61.59 38.69
N PRO A 148 -37.39 61.49 38.99
CA PRO A 148 -38.41 61.38 37.94
C PRO A 148 -38.38 62.60 37.02
N VAL A 149 -38.59 62.37 35.72
CA VAL A 149 -38.67 63.47 34.75
C VAL A 149 -39.86 64.34 35.11
N SER A 150 -39.63 65.64 35.27
CA SER A 150 -40.69 66.63 35.45
C SER A 150 -40.32 67.93 34.77
N ARG A 151 -41.34 68.65 34.30
CA ARG A 151 -41.15 69.97 33.67
C ARG A 151 -40.35 70.93 34.54
N ALA A 152 -40.67 70.99 35.84
CA ALA A 152 -40.04 71.92 36.77
C ALA A 152 -38.55 71.62 36.96
N LEU A 153 -38.19 70.34 37.10
CA LEU A 153 -36.82 69.92 37.30
C LEU A 153 -35.95 70.18 36.07
N LEU A 154 -36.42 69.80 34.87
CA LEU A 154 -35.70 70.08 33.62
C LEU A 154 -35.50 71.58 33.39
N GLN A 155 -36.51 72.40 33.66
CA GLN A 155 -36.38 73.86 33.55
C GLN A 155 -35.41 74.45 34.58
N SER A 156 -35.34 73.86 35.77
CA SER A 156 -34.41 74.27 36.83
C SER A 156 -32.96 73.89 36.50
N ILE A 157 -32.74 72.70 35.93
CA ILE A 157 -31.39 72.24 35.54
C ILE A 157 -30.80 73.18 34.49
N PHE A 158 -31.58 73.55 33.48
CA PHE A 158 -31.13 74.44 32.40
C PHE A 158 -31.36 75.94 32.69
N GLN A 159 -31.56 76.34 33.95
CA GLN A 159 -31.65 77.75 34.32
C GLN A 159 -30.26 78.40 34.16
N PRO A 160 -30.11 79.50 33.38
CA PRO A 160 -28.84 80.19 33.22
C PRO A 160 -28.25 80.63 34.58
N GLY A 161 -26.97 80.35 34.80
CA GLY A 161 -26.27 80.65 36.05
C GLY A 161 -26.42 79.60 37.15
N GLY A 162 -27.20 78.53 36.94
CA GLY A 162 -27.26 77.38 37.86
C GLY A 162 -26.03 76.47 37.76
N MET A 163 -25.72 75.66 38.77
CA MET A 163 -24.53 74.79 38.71
C MET A 163 -24.65 73.61 37.72
N LEU A 164 -25.89 73.21 37.35
CA LEU A 164 -26.15 72.02 36.54
C LEU A 164 -26.41 72.31 35.05
N HIS A 165 -26.44 73.58 34.64
CA HIS A 165 -26.89 73.98 33.29
C HIS A 165 -25.84 73.79 32.18
N ASP A 166 -24.57 73.59 32.55
CA ASP A 166 -23.46 73.50 31.60
C ASP A 166 -23.16 72.04 31.24
N GLY A 167 -23.70 71.58 30.11
CA GLY A 167 -23.58 70.21 29.63
C GLY A 167 -24.93 69.61 29.23
N GLY A 168 -24.97 68.28 29.19
CA GLY A 168 -26.13 67.49 28.83
C GLY A 168 -26.84 66.86 30.02
N VAL A 169 -28.11 66.52 29.83
CA VAL A 169 -28.91 65.71 30.76
C VAL A 169 -29.16 64.35 30.11
N VAL A 170 -28.97 63.26 30.85
CA VAL A 170 -29.32 61.91 30.39
C VAL A 170 -30.61 61.44 31.05
N ILE A 171 -31.59 61.09 30.23
CA ILE A 171 -32.83 60.43 30.62
C ILE A 171 -32.73 58.96 30.24
N ARG A 172 -33.01 58.08 31.20
CA ARG A 172 -33.13 56.64 30.99
C ARG A 172 -34.48 56.22 31.55
N GLU A 173 -35.29 55.60 30.71
CA GLU A 173 -36.70 55.31 31.03
C GLU A 173 -37.42 56.60 31.43
N ASP A 174 -38.07 56.66 32.58
CA ASP A 174 -38.81 57.83 33.07
C ASP A 174 -38.02 58.69 34.08
N ARG A 175 -36.69 58.53 34.12
CA ARG A 175 -35.83 59.18 35.12
C ARG A 175 -34.68 59.96 34.50
N ILE A 176 -34.39 61.11 35.10
CA ILE A 176 -33.17 61.87 34.88
C ILE A 176 -32.06 61.20 35.69
N VAL A 177 -31.13 60.51 35.01
CA VAL A 177 -30.05 59.77 35.66
C VAL A 177 -28.94 60.72 36.10
N ALA A 178 -28.57 61.66 35.23
CA ALA A 178 -27.51 62.63 35.51
C ALA A 178 -27.70 63.94 34.73
N ALA A 179 -27.07 65.00 35.24
CA ALA A 179 -26.91 66.29 34.59
C ALA A 179 -25.41 66.63 34.47
N GLN A 180 -25.06 67.66 33.70
CA GLN A 180 -23.67 68.04 33.43
C GLN A 180 -22.88 66.97 32.64
N CYS A 181 -23.56 66.17 31.81
CA CYS A 181 -22.93 65.15 30.99
C CYS A 181 -22.15 65.80 29.83
N ILE A 182 -20.94 65.30 29.56
CA ILE A 182 -20.12 65.77 28.44
C ILE A 182 -20.27 64.78 27.28
N PHE A 183 -20.83 65.24 26.16
CA PHE A 183 -21.06 64.42 24.97
C PHE A 183 -20.01 64.68 23.88
N PRO A 184 -19.74 63.70 23.00
CA PRO A 184 -18.77 63.84 21.91
C PRO A 184 -19.25 64.89 20.90
N LEU A 185 -18.30 65.67 20.37
CA LEU A 185 -18.58 66.70 19.36
C LEU A 185 -18.42 66.10 17.97
N SER A 186 -19.44 66.24 17.11
CA SER A 186 -19.32 65.85 15.71
C SER A 186 -18.32 66.73 14.95
N GLU A 187 -17.46 66.08 14.16
CA GLU A 187 -16.57 66.73 13.18
C GLU A 187 -17.21 66.91 11.80
N SER A 188 -18.47 66.49 11.64
CA SER A 188 -19.14 66.50 10.34
C SER A 188 -19.34 67.92 9.81
N SER A 189 -19.05 68.11 8.52
CA SER A 189 -19.30 69.36 7.78
C SER A 189 -20.78 69.60 7.46
N GLY A 190 -21.68 68.70 7.89
CA GLY A 190 -23.12 68.74 7.65
C GLY A 190 -23.89 69.70 8.58
N LEU A 191 -23.26 70.18 9.65
CA LEU A 191 -23.78 71.29 10.47
C LEU A 191 -23.33 72.62 9.87
N SER A 192 -24.24 73.60 9.77
CA SER A 192 -23.86 74.95 9.33
C SER A 192 -22.81 75.53 10.28
N ALA A 193 -21.87 76.32 9.74
CA ALA A 193 -20.77 76.92 10.49
C ALA A 193 -21.20 77.71 11.76
N PHE A 194 -22.47 78.13 11.81
CA PHE A 194 -23.12 78.85 12.92
C PHE A 194 -23.73 77.94 14.00
N SER A 195 -23.51 76.63 13.96
CA SER A 195 -24.05 75.70 14.96
C SER A 195 -23.16 75.68 16.21
N GLY A 196 -23.74 76.12 17.35
CA GLY A 196 -23.08 76.15 18.65
C GLY A 196 -22.67 74.78 19.19
N THR A 197 -21.86 74.75 20.24
CA THR A 197 -21.25 73.53 20.82
C THR A 197 -22.29 72.47 21.22
N ARG A 198 -23.44 72.87 21.77
CA ARG A 198 -24.54 71.94 22.11
C ARG A 198 -25.14 71.20 20.91
N HIS A 199 -25.17 71.83 19.72
CA HIS A 199 -25.65 71.17 18.50
C HIS A 199 -24.63 70.14 18.00
N ARG A 200 -23.34 70.46 18.07
CA ARG A 200 -22.27 69.51 17.72
C ARG A 200 -22.23 68.34 18.68
N ALA A 201 -22.47 68.59 19.97
CA ALA A 201 -22.57 67.57 21.01
C ALA A 201 -23.79 66.65 20.80
N GLY A 202 -24.95 67.23 20.46
CA GLY A 202 -26.14 66.45 20.13
C GLY A 202 -25.97 65.59 18.88
N LEU A 203 -25.33 66.12 17.83
CA LEU A 203 -25.04 65.35 16.63
C LEU A 203 -24.01 64.25 16.91
N GLY A 204 -22.90 64.56 17.58
CA GLY A 204 -21.84 63.60 17.86
C GLY A 204 -22.34 62.44 18.72
N LEU A 205 -23.17 62.72 19.73
CA LEU A 205 -23.79 61.66 20.52
C LEU A 205 -24.65 60.73 19.65
N SER A 206 -25.40 61.29 18.70
CA SER A 206 -26.25 60.52 17.77
C SER A 206 -25.47 59.78 16.67
N GLU A 207 -24.21 60.14 16.43
CA GLU A 207 -23.32 59.42 15.50
C GLU A 207 -22.73 58.17 16.15
N GLU A 208 -22.46 58.23 17.45
CA GLU A 208 -21.91 57.12 18.24
C GLU A 208 -22.99 56.18 18.80
N THR A 209 -24.24 56.67 18.98
CA THR A 209 -25.34 55.93 19.62
C THR A 209 -26.68 56.12 18.90
N ASP A 210 -27.66 55.28 19.23
CA ASP A 210 -29.05 55.41 18.78
C ASP A 210 -29.91 56.36 19.66
N ALA A 211 -29.29 57.04 20.62
CA ALA A 211 -29.98 57.95 21.52
C ALA A 211 -30.59 59.14 20.78
N LEU A 212 -31.73 59.61 21.29
CA LEU A 212 -32.37 60.82 20.80
C LEU A 212 -31.82 62.03 21.56
N ALA A 213 -31.11 62.91 20.86
CA ALA A 213 -30.61 64.16 21.43
C ALA A 213 -31.52 65.34 21.06
N ILE A 214 -32.07 65.99 22.08
CA ILE A 214 -32.95 67.16 21.99
C ILE A 214 -32.13 68.39 22.37
N VAL A 215 -31.91 69.29 21.42
CA VAL A 215 -31.10 70.50 21.60
C VAL A 215 -31.99 71.73 21.51
N ILE A 216 -31.96 72.58 22.53
CA ILE A 216 -32.61 73.89 22.55
C ILE A 216 -31.53 74.96 22.40
N SER A 217 -31.65 75.79 21.37
CA SER A 217 -30.71 76.89 21.08
C SER A 217 -30.90 78.06 22.06
N GLU A 218 -29.81 78.49 22.71
CA GLU A 218 -29.81 79.69 23.56
C GLU A 218 -29.90 81.00 22.74
N GLU A 219 -29.41 80.99 21.50
CA GLU A 219 -29.44 82.17 20.63
C GLU A 219 -30.83 82.37 20.01
N THR A 220 -31.41 81.28 19.49
CA THR A 220 -32.61 81.34 18.64
C THR A 220 -33.87 80.79 19.30
N GLY A 221 -33.75 80.06 20.42
CA GLY A 221 -34.86 79.32 21.03
C GLY A 221 -35.34 78.12 20.19
N ARG A 222 -34.71 77.81 19.06
CA ARG A 222 -35.12 76.69 18.21
C ARG A 222 -34.79 75.34 18.86
N ILE A 223 -35.72 74.40 18.74
CA ILE A 223 -35.56 73.02 19.20
C ILE A 223 -35.13 72.18 18.00
N THR A 224 -33.99 71.50 18.10
CA THR A 224 -33.45 70.63 17.06
C THR A 224 -33.28 69.22 17.63
N LEU A 225 -33.74 68.22 16.88
CA LEU A 225 -33.58 66.82 17.25
C LEU A 225 -32.49 66.16 16.41
N PHE A 226 -31.69 65.31 17.05
CA PHE A 226 -30.66 64.49 16.41
C PHE A 226 -30.87 63.02 16.75
N ARG A 227 -30.79 62.17 15.71
CA ARG A 227 -30.87 60.70 15.84
C ARG A 227 -30.12 60.05 14.69
N ASN A 228 -29.41 58.95 14.96
CA ASN A 228 -28.69 58.17 13.94
C ASN A 228 -27.73 59.01 13.06
N GLY A 229 -27.06 59.99 13.65
CA GLY A 229 -26.12 60.89 12.99
C GLY A 229 -26.79 61.88 12.03
N GLN A 230 -28.11 62.09 12.15
CA GLN A 230 -28.86 62.99 11.28
C GLN A 230 -29.65 64.01 12.10
N ARG A 231 -29.73 65.22 11.55
CA ARG A 231 -30.60 66.28 12.05
C ARG A 231 -32.02 66.04 11.53
N VAL A 232 -32.97 65.78 12.42
CA VAL A 232 -34.39 65.57 12.06
C VAL A 232 -35.10 66.89 11.68
N GLY A 233 -34.49 68.03 12.02
CA GLY A 233 -34.93 69.37 11.62
C GLY A 233 -35.19 70.28 12.83
N PRO A 234 -35.42 71.58 12.62
CA PRO A 234 -36.00 72.44 13.65
C PRO A 234 -37.48 72.06 13.85
N VAL A 235 -37.85 71.67 15.07
CA VAL A 235 -39.22 71.25 15.40
C VAL A 235 -39.98 72.44 16.00
N PRO A 236 -41.16 72.82 15.48
CA PRO A 236 -42.01 73.83 16.09
C PRO A 236 -42.36 73.41 17.52
N PRO A 237 -42.31 74.32 18.52
CA PRO A 237 -42.56 73.94 19.91
C PRO A 237 -43.93 73.27 20.13
N GLN A 238 -44.93 73.59 19.29
CA GLN A 238 -46.30 73.05 19.36
C GLN A 238 -46.42 71.62 18.84
N GLU A 239 -45.51 71.18 17.96
CA GLU A 239 -45.53 69.86 17.31
C GLU A 239 -44.57 68.87 18.00
N LEU A 240 -43.81 69.34 18.99
CA LEU A 240 -42.74 68.57 19.63
C LEU A 240 -43.27 67.30 20.32
N ASP A 241 -44.46 67.33 20.92
CA ASP A 241 -45.06 66.16 21.56
C ASP A 241 -45.35 65.04 20.55
N HIS A 242 -45.93 65.39 19.39
CA HIS A 242 -46.22 64.44 18.31
C HIS A 242 -44.94 63.87 17.72
N VAL A 243 -43.97 64.72 17.38
CA VAL A 243 -42.68 64.30 16.83
C VAL A 243 -41.90 63.40 17.80
N LEU A 244 -41.93 63.71 19.10
CA LEU A 244 -41.30 62.84 20.11
C LEU A 244 -42.02 61.50 20.22
N ARG A 245 -43.36 61.46 20.20
CA ARG A 245 -44.12 60.21 20.23
C ARG A 245 -43.83 59.34 19.00
N ASP A 246 -43.76 59.93 17.81
CA ASP A 246 -43.46 59.20 16.58
C ASP A 246 -42.04 58.64 16.58
N LEU A 247 -41.05 59.46 16.98
CA LEU A 247 -39.66 59.01 17.07
C LEU A 247 -39.47 57.96 18.16
N LEU A 248 -40.16 58.07 19.29
CA LEU A 248 -40.05 57.10 20.39
C LEU A 248 -40.97 55.88 20.23
N GLY A 249 -41.69 55.77 19.10
CA GLY A 249 -42.54 54.61 18.80
C GLY A 249 -43.78 54.49 19.69
N LEU A 250 -44.28 55.62 20.20
CA LEU A 250 -45.48 55.75 21.04
C LEU A 250 -46.74 56.14 20.23
N GLY A 251 -46.61 56.35 18.92
CA GLY A 251 -47.71 56.55 17.97
C GLY A 251 -48.24 55.22 17.43
N ALA A 252 -49.54 55.17 17.14
CA ALA A 252 -50.26 53.99 16.67
C ALA A 252 -49.57 53.31 15.48
N SER A 253 -49.51 51.98 15.56
CA SER A 253 -48.90 51.06 14.60
C SER A 253 -49.45 51.22 13.18
N GLY A 254 -48.56 51.23 12.19
CA GLY A 254 -48.96 50.95 10.81
C GLY A 254 -48.02 51.51 9.75
N GLU A 255 -47.29 50.59 9.12
CA GLU A 255 -46.74 50.67 7.76
C GLU A 255 -45.33 51.24 7.49
N ALA A 256 -44.57 50.36 6.82
CA ALA A 256 -43.59 50.59 5.76
C ALA A 256 -42.14 51.01 6.11
N ALA A 257 -41.23 50.04 6.01
CA ALA A 257 -39.95 50.19 5.33
C ALA A 257 -39.49 48.81 4.82
N ALA A 258 -39.84 48.48 3.58
CA ALA A 258 -38.99 48.62 2.40
C ALA A 258 -37.83 47.60 2.36
N GLY A 259 -38.14 46.42 1.80
CA GLY A 259 -37.15 45.46 1.36
C GLY A 259 -36.30 46.04 0.22
N GLN A 260 -35.00 46.18 0.47
CA GLN A 260 -34.02 46.41 -0.58
C GLN A 260 -33.83 45.12 -1.36
N ARG A 261 -34.40 45.08 -2.58
CA ARG A 261 -34.13 44.05 -3.57
C ARG A 261 -32.71 44.23 -4.11
N PHE A 262 -31.84 43.24 -3.88
CA PHE A 262 -30.59 43.06 -4.62
C PHE A 262 -30.91 42.68 -6.07
N GLY A 263 -31.07 43.67 -6.94
CA GLY A 263 -31.08 43.47 -8.38
C GLY A 263 -29.67 43.60 -8.96
N LEU A 264 -29.28 42.72 -9.88
CA LEU A 264 -28.00 42.73 -10.60
C LEU A 264 -27.88 43.89 -11.63
N ALA A 265 -28.93 44.70 -11.79
CA ALA A 265 -29.01 45.80 -12.76
C ALA A 265 -27.98 46.95 -12.59
N PRO A 266 -27.49 47.33 -11.38
CA PRO A 266 -26.50 48.41 -11.25
C PRO A 266 -25.05 47.95 -11.51
N ILE A 267 -24.83 46.66 -11.83
CA ILE A 267 -23.50 46.14 -12.16
C ILE A 267 -23.10 46.54 -13.58
N PHE A 268 -24.02 46.40 -14.54
CA PHE A 268 -23.72 46.68 -15.95
C PHE A 268 -23.58 48.18 -16.28
N ALA A 269 -24.24 49.07 -15.52
CA ALA A 269 -24.16 50.51 -15.76
C ALA A 269 -22.87 51.17 -15.22
N ALA A 270 -22.12 50.49 -14.35
CA ALA A 270 -20.90 51.03 -13.72
C ALA A 270 -19.59 50.71 -14.48
N LEU A 271 -19.63 49.86 -15.51
CA LEU A 271 -18.43 49.41 -16.23
C LEU A 271 -17.80 50.49 -17.15
N ARG A 272 -18.46 51.62 -17.40
CA ARG A 272 -17.99 52.62 -18.38
C ARG A 272 -16.98 53.64 -17.82
N GLY A 273 -16.77 53.70 -16.50
CA GLY A 273 -15.94 54.73 -15.84
C GLY A 273 -14.59 54.25 -15.30
N ASP A 274 -14.34 52.95 -15.19
CA ASP A 274 -13.20 52.37 -14.44
C ASP A 274 -12.38 51.37 -15.30
N LEU A 275 -12.13 51.69 -16.58
CA LEU A 275 -11.40 50.80 -17.50
C LEU A 275 -9.97 50.48 -17.00
N THR A 276 -9.30 51.45 -16.37
CA THR A 276 -7.95 51.30 -15.82
C THR A 276 -7.91 50.31 -14.66
N TRP A 277 -8.95 50.26 -13.84
CA TRP A 277 -9.03 49.35 -12.68
C TRP A 277 -9.42 47.93 -13.09
N LEU A 278 -10.28 47.79 -14.11
CA LEU A 278 -10.55 46.49 -14.73
C LEU A 278 -9.29 45.90 -15.37
N ALA A 279 -8.51 46.72 -16.08
CA ALA A 279 -7.24 46.28 -16.66
C ALA A 279 -6.24 45.86 -15.56
N LEU A 280 -6.11 46.65 -14.49
CA LEU A 280 -5.22 46.34 -13.37
C LEU A 280 -5.64 45.07 -12.64
N SER A 281 -6.93 44.87 -12.33
CA SER A 281 -7.40 43.66 -11.64
C SER A 281 -7.19 42.41 -12.49
N THR A 282 -7.39 42.50 -13.80
CA THR A 282 -7.19 41.36 -14.72
C THR A 282 -5.71 41.03 -14.88
N ALA A 283 -4.83 42.04 -14.95
CA ALA A 283 -3.38 41.83 -15.01
C ALA A 283 -2.84 41.20 -13.72
N VAL A 284 -3.30 41.66 -12.56
CA VAL A 284 -2.93 41.08 -11.26
C VAL A 284 -3.44 39.64 -11.15
N ALA A 285 -4.68 39.36 -11.56
CA ALA A 285 -5.21 38.01 -11.58
C ALA A 285 -4.38 37.06 -12.46
N ALA A 286 -4.03 37.49 -13.68
CA ALA A 286 -3.17 36.71 -14.57
C ALA A 286 -1.77 36.46 -13.99
N ALA A 287 -1.14 37.47 -13.38
CA ALA A 287 0.17 37.32 -12.75
C ALA A 287 0.15 36.31 -11.60
N ILE A 288 -0.91 36.34 -10.77
CA ILE A 288 -1.03 35.42 -9.65
C ILE A 288 -1.29 33.99 -10.14
N LEU A 289 -2.22 33.79 -11.09
CA LEU A 289 -2.48 32.46 -11.67
C LEU A 289 -1.23 31.88 -12.32
N TRP A 290 -0.43 32.70 -13.02
CA TRP A 290 0.84 32.26 -13.59
C TRP A 290 1.83 31.74 -12.53
N VAL A 291 1.96 32.44 -11.39
CA VAL A 291 2.83 31.99 -10.28
C VAL A 291 2.29 30.70 -9.64
N VAL A 292 0.97 30.60 -9.45
CA VAL A 292 0.33 29.43 -8.85
C VAL A 292 0.48 28.19 -9.73
N HIS A 293 0.31 28.34 -11.04
CA HIS A 293 0.47 27.25 -12.01
C HIS A 293 1.86 26.62 -11.92
N GLY A 294 2.92 27.44 -11.87
CA GLY A 294 4.30 26.96 -11.73
C GLY A 294 4.64 26.29 -10.39
N GLN A 295 3.74 26.33 -9.39
CA GLN A 295 3.89 25.64 -8.11
C GLN A 295 3.09 24.32 -8.05
N LEU A 296 2.22 24.06 -9.02
CA LEU A 296 1.34 22.88 -9.05
C LEU A 296 1.91 21.71 -9.85
N GLU A 297 2.85 21.97 -10.75
CA GLU A 297 3.58 20.94 -11.50
C GLU A 297 4.48 20.15 -10.55
N SER A 298 4.21 18.84 -10.44
CA SER A 298 5.02 17.89 -9.69
C SER A 298 5.45 16.78 -10.63
N SER A 299 6.60 16.18 -10.37
CA SER A 299 7.03 14.95 -11.02
C SER A 299 7.15 13.84 -9.97
N GLN A 300 6.64 12.65 -10.27
CA GLN A 300 6.75 11.50 -9.38
C GLN A 300 7.28 10.28 -10.14
N PRO A 301 8.31 9.58 -9.62
CA PRO A 301 8.75 8.32 -10.20
C PRO A 301 7.71 7.21 -9.98
N LEU A 302 7.52 6.38 -10.99
CA LEU A 302 6.62 5.24 -11.02
C LEU A 302 7.37 4.04 -11.61
N SER A 303 7.41 2.93 -10.89
CA SER A 303 7.92 1.67 -11.41
C SER A 303 6.76 0.79 -11.89
N MET A 304 6.87 0.27 -13.10
CA MET A 304 5.87 -0.62 -13.69
C MET A 304 6.47 -1.99 -14.01
N THR A 305 5.72 -3.06 -13.78
CA THR A 305 6.13 -4.43 -14.15
C THR A 305 5.76 -4.71 -15.60
N LEU A 306 6.70 -5.20 -16.39
CA LEU A 306 6.50 -5.58 -17.77
C LEU A 306 6.00 -7.04 -17.85
N ARG A 307 4.93 -7.27 -18.60
CA ARG A 307 4.39 -8.62 -18.84
C ARG A 307 4.17 -8.88 -20.33
N LEU A 308 4.50 -10.07 -20.81
CA LEU A 308 4.08 -10.53 -22.14
C LEU A 308 2.72 -11.22 -22.07
N ALA A 309 1.86 -10.90 -23.02
CA ALA A 309 0.62 -11.60 -23.26
C ALA A 309 0.65 -12.18 -24.68
N GLY A 310 0.47 -13.49 -24.80
CA GLY A 310 0.30 -14.15 -26.10
C GLY A 310 -1.02 -13.75 -26.79
N PRO A 311 -1.20 -14.13 -28.06
CA PRO A 311 -2.41 -13.80 -28.84
C PRO A 311 -3.72 -14.34 -28.24
N THR A 312 -3.66 -15.41 -27.44
CA THR A 312 -4.82 -16.02 -26.77
C THR A 312 -5.13 -15.42 -25.40
N ASP A 313 -4.18 -14.70 -24.79
CA ASP A 313 -4.38 -14.07 -23.49
C ASP A 313 -5.12 -12.73 -23.64
N THR A 314 -6.38 -12.69 -23.25
CA THR A 314 -7.24 -11.49 -23.30
C THR A 314 -7.25 -10.71 -21.98
N SER A 315 -6.45 -11.12 -20.99
CA SER A 315 -6.42 -10.49 -19.68
C SER A 315 -6.02 -9.01 -19.80
N PRO A 316 -6.77 -8.09 -19.18
CA PRO A 316 -6.43 -6.67 -19.19
C PRO A 316 -5.16 -6.40 -18.37
N ALA A 317 -4.38 -5.38 -18.75
CA ALA A 317 -3.26 -4.89 -17.94
C ALA A 317 -3.77 -4.41 -16.57
N SER A 318 -3.14 -4.90 -15.50
CA SER A 318 -3.40 -4.48 -14.12
C SER A 318 -2.69 -3.16 -13.80
N SER A 319 -3.07 -2.52 -12.69
CA SER A 319 -2.44 -1.23 -12.32
C SER A 319 -0.97 -1.42 -11.99
N GLY A 320 -0.11 -0.56 -12.53
CA GLY A 320 1.34 -0.69 -12.40
C GLY A 320 1.94 -1.70 -13.38
N GLU A 321 1.18 -2.16 -14.38
CA GLU A 321 1.63 -3.16 -15.33
C GLU A 321 1.65 -2.61 -16.77
N LEU A 322 2.71 -2.95 -17.50
CA LEU A 322 2.86 -2.68 -18.93
C LEU A 322 2.82 -4.00 -19.69
N VAL A 323 1.71 -4.27 -20.38
CA VAL A 323 1.49 -5.52 -21.11
C VAL A 323 1.89 -5.37 -22.57
N LEU A 324 2.86 -6.16 -23.02
CA LEU A 324 3.24 -6.32 -24.41
C LEU A 324 2.41 -7.47 -25.03
N ARG A 325 1.50 -7.13 -25.94
CA ARG A 325 0.72 -8.13 -26.69
C ARG A 325 1.49 -8.59 -27.91
N MET A 326 1.89 -9.85 -27.87
CA MET A 326 2.65 -10.50 -28.93
C MET A 326 1.72 -10.99 -30.05
N PRO A 327 2.17 -10.96 -31.32
CA PRO A 327 1.37 -11.51 -32.43
C PRO A 327 1.25 -13.04 -32.38
N ASP A 328 2.28 -13.73 -31.85
CA ASP A 328 2.38 -15.20 -31.82
C ASP A 328 2.82 -15.71 -30.42
N GLU A 329 2.51 -16.96 -30.06
CA GLU A 329 2.79 -17.58 -28.74
C GLU A 329 4.25 -18.04 -28.52
N GLY A 330 5.18 -17.57 -29.37
CA GLY A 330 6.55 -18.06 -29.45
C GLY A 330 7.60 -17.15 -28.83
N TRP A 331 7.24 -16.22 -27.94
CA TRP A 331 8.18 -15.21 -27.41
C TRP A 331 8.17 -15.13 -25.88
N LEU A 332 9.34 -14.97 -25.28
CA LEU A 332 9.59 -14.71 -23.86
C LEU A 332 10.47 -13.45 -23.72
N LEU A 333 10.50 -12.88 -22.52
CA LEU A 333 11.46 -11.83 -22.16
C LEU A 333 12.79 -12.47 -21.74
N SER A 334 13.90 -11.97 -22.28
CA SER A 334 15.26 -12.37 -21.91
C SER A 334 15.68 -11.78 -20.54
N THR A 335 14.87 -11.99 -19.50
CA THR A 335 15.18 -11.54 -18.14
C THR A 335 15.39 -12.75 -17.26
N GLY A 336 16.64 -12.97 -16.83
CA GLY A 336 16.97 -13.97 -15.84
C GLY A 336 16.21 -13.72 -14.54
N GLY A 337 15.29 -14.62 -14.21
CA GLY A 337 14.71 -14.77 -12.87
C GLY A 337 13.60 -13.79 -12.46
N ASP A 338 13.74 -12.49 -12.71
CA ASP A 338 12.80 -11.46 -12.21
C ASP A 338 12.01 -10.78 -13.35
N ALA A 339 10.72 -10.55 -13.13
CA ALA A 339 9.87 -9.83 -14.08
C ALA A 339 10.42 -8.41 -14.30
N PRO A 340 10.74 -8.00 -15.54
CA PRO A 340 11.41 -6.74 -15.81
C PRO A 340 10.57 -5.57 -15.31
N THR A 341 11.13 -4.75 -14.42
CA THR A 341 10.51 -3.49 -14.00
C THR A 341 11.06 -2.34 -14.83
N VAL A 342 10.17 -1.47 -15.28
CA VAL A 342 10.52 -0.29 -16.07
C VAL A 342 10.12 0.97 -15.31
N ASN A 343 11.00 1.97 -15.30
CA ASN A 343 10.82 3.19 -14.51
C ASN A 343 10.38 4.36 -15.37
N LEU A 344 9.29 5.00 -14.95
CA LEU A 344 8.66 6.13 -15.59
C LEU A 344 8.61 7.31 -14.63
N THR A 345 8.57 8.51 -15.19
CA THR A 345 8.30 9.75 -14.46
C THR A 345 6.94 10.28 -14.90
N LEU A 346 6.03 10.45 -13.95
CA LEU A 346 4.73 11.07 -14.15
C LEU A 346 4.86 12.58 -13.92
N GLY A 347 4.65 13.37 -14.96
CA GLY A 347 4.55 14.84 -14.89
C GLY A 347 3.09 15.29 -14.95
N GLY A 348 2.67 16.17 -14.05
CA GLY A 348 1.31 16.72 -14.03
C GLY A 348 1.01 17.47 -12.75
N THR A 349 -0.27 17.82 -12.53
CA THR A 349 -0.65 18.42 -11.25
C THR A 349 -0.66 17.37 -10.14
N ARG A 350 -0.37 17.78 -8.90
CA ARG A 350 -0.29 16.84 -7.76
C ARG A 350 -1.55 15.98 -7.57
N ARG A 351 -2.75 16.54 -7.82
CA ARG A 351 -4.02 15.78 -7.78
C ARG A 351 -4.15 14.77 -8.91
N GLN A 352 -3.74 15.13 -10.12
CA GLN A 352 -3.72 14.23 -11.26
C GLN A 352 -2.78 13.05 -11.00
N ILE A 353 -1.59 13.32 -10.44
CA ILE A 353 -0.63 12.29 -10.07
C ILE A 353 -1.17 11.40 -8.96
N ASP A 354 -1.75 11.96 -7.88
CA ASP A 354 -2.34 11.17 -6.79
C ASP A 354 -3.50 10.28 -7.26
N ARG A 355 -4.33 10.74 -8.22
CA ARG A 355 -5.42 9.94 -8.81
C ARG A 355 -4.93 8.90 -9.80
N SER A 356 -3.95 9.24 -10.63
CA SER A 356 -3.50 8.42 -11.78
C SER A 356 -2.41 7.42 -11.41
N GLY A 357 -1.50 7.77 -10.49
CA GLY A 357 -0.39 6.92 -10.07
C GLY A 357 -0.83 5.57 -9.48
N VAL A 358 -2.06 5.48 -8.98
CA VAL A 358 -2.64 4.25 -8.39
C VAL A 358 -3.40 3.40 -9.43
N ARG A 359 -3.56 3.86 -10.68
CA ARG A 359 -4.41 3.20 -11.69
C ARG A 359 -3.81 3.09 -13.09
N LEU A 360 -2.59 3.57 -13.30
CA LEU A 360 -1.99 3.59 -14.62
C LEU A 360 -1.63 2.17 -15.06
N ALA A 361 -2.12 1.76 -16.23
CA ALA A 361 -1.80 0.49 -16.86
C ALA A 361 -1.56 0.72 -18.35
N GLY A 362 -0.52 0.09 -18.92
CA GLY A 362 -0.16 0.23 -20.32
C GLY A 362 -0.42 -1.05 -21.10
N GLU A 363 -0.90 -0.95 -22.33
CA GLU A 363 -1.02 -2.07 -23.25
C GLU A 363 -0.44 -1.70 -24.61
N TRP A 364 0.58 -2.42 -25.08
CA TRP A 364 1.18 -2.19 -26.40
C TRP A 364 1.09 -3.43 -27.27
N LYS A 365 0.51 -3.27 -28.48
CA LYS A 365 0.51 -4.31 -29.51
C LYS A 365 1.81 -4.29 -30.29
N VAL A 366 2.62 -5.32 -30.14
CA VAL A 366 3.92 -5.44 -30.80
C VAL A 366 3.71 -5.72 -32.29
N PRO A 367 4.41 -5.00 -33.19
CA PRO A 367 4.28 -5.20 -34.63
C PRO A 367 4.83 -6.58 -35.08
N SER A 368 4.31 -7.05 -36.22
CA SER A 368 4.85 -8.22 -36.94
C SER A 368 5.52 -7.73 -38.24
N PRO A 369 6.78 -8.10 -38.53
CA PRO A 369 7.64 -9.03 -37.79
C PRO A 369 8.14 -8.44 -36.46
N THR A 370 8.20 -9.29 -35.42
CA THR A 370 8.66 -8.91 -34.08
C THR A 370 10.20 -8.85 -34.06
N PRO A 371 10.81 -7.70 -33.69
CA PRO A 371 12.25 -7.59 -33.53
C PRO A 371 12.72 -8.23 -32.22
N GLU A 372 13.94 -8.77 -32.19
CA GLU A 372 14.59 -9.32 -30.98
C GLU A 372 14.88 -8.23 -29.94
N GLN A 373 15.09 -7.00 -30.38
CA GLN A 373 15.25 -5.81 -29.53
C GLN A 373 14.09 -4.85 -29.78
N LEU A 374 13.23 -4.66 -28.79
CA LEU A 374 12.05 -3.81 -28.88
C LEU A 374 12.21 -2.56 -27.99
N PRO A 375 12.57 -1.39 -28.56
CA PRO A 375 12.60 -0.14 -27.80
C PRO A 375 11.18 0.26 -27.38
N LEU A 376 10.95 0.41 -26.07
CA LEU A 376 9.63 0.73 -25.51
C LEU A 376 9.27 2.20 -25.78
N ASP A 377 8.49 2.46 -26.84
CA ASP A 377 7.98 3.80 -27.14
C ASP A 377 6.62 4.04 -26.47
N LEU A 378 6.58 4.97 -25.51
CA LEU A 378 5.38 5.36 -24.75
C LEU A 378 4.23 5.85 -25.63
N ARG A 379 4.52 6.32 -26.86
CA ARG A 379 3.52 6.80 -27.82
C ARG A 379 2.74 5.67 -28.47
N LEU A 380 3.32 4.47 -28.53
CA LEU A 380 2.70 3.28 -29.10
C LEU A 380 1.93 2.48 -28.05
N VAL A 381 2.12 2.81 -26.77
CA VAL A 381 1.40 2.21 -25.64
C VAL A 381 0.01 2.83 -25.50
N ASN A 382 -1.01 1.99 -25.44
CA ASN A 382 -2.37 2.39 -25.09
C ASN A 382 -2.51 2.41 -23.57
N TRP A 383 -2.60 3.62 -23.00
CA TRP A 383 -2.67 3.82 -21.56
C TRP A 383 -4.10 3.82 -21.04
N ARG A 384 -4.38 2.97 -20.06
CA ARG A 384 -5.58 3.02 -19.22
C ARG A 384 -5.29 3.77 -17.94
N GLY A 385 -6.23 4.60 -17.51
CA GLY A 385 -6.08 5.44 -16.31
C GLY A 385 -5.24 6.70 -16.51
N ARG A 386 -4.80 7.01 -17.74
CA ARG A 386 -4.12 8.27 -18.06
C ARG A 386 -5.14 9.40 -18.21
N GLU A 387 -5.08 10.38 -17.32
CA GLU A 387 -5.88 11.60 -17.42
C GLU A 387 -5.31 12.56 -18.51
N PRO A 388 -6.16 13.38 -19.16
CA PRO A 388 -5.70 14.39 -20.12
C PRO A 388 -4.76 15.41 -19.47
N GLY A 389 -3.62 15.69 -20.11
CA GLY A 389 -2.60 16.63 -19.60
C GLY A 389 -1.48 15.99 -18.78
N LEU A 390 -1.55 14.68 -18.50
CA LEU A 390 -0.50 13.94 -17.82
C LEU A 390 0.63 13.58 -18.80
N GLU A 391 1.85 14.00 -18.47
CA GLU A 391 3.07 13.74 -19.22
C GLU A 391 3.76 12.48 -18.67
N LEU A 392 4.20 11.60 -19.58
CA LEU A 392 4.86 10.35 -19.26
C LEU A 392 6.22 10.38 -19.96
N GLU A 393 7.28 10.28 -19.17
CA GLU A 393 8.66 10.21 -19.67
C GLU A 393 9.38 9.05 -19.01
N TRP A 394 10.36 8.45 -19.69
CA TRP A 394 11.24 7.47 -19.07
C TRP A 394 12.12 8.17 -18.05
N THR A 395 12.34 7.55 -16.88
CA THR A 395 13.14 8.17 -15.81
C THR A 395 14.56 8.52 -16.25
N ASP A 396 15.15 7.71 -17.12
CA ASP A 396 16.49 7.91 -17.69
C ASP A 396 16.49 8.70 -19.01
N GLY A 397 15.32 9.16 -19.48
CA GLY A 397 15.14 9.94 -20.71
C GLY A 397 15.19 9.13 -22.01
N GLU A 398 15.86 7.97 -22.02
CA GLU A 398 15.91 7.06 -23.17
C GLU A 398 14.90 5.89 -23.03
N PRO A 399 14.30 5.41 -24.14
CA PRO A 399 13.40 4.27 -24.09
C PRO A 399 14.17 2.98 -23.78
N PRO A 400 13.80 2.25 -22.71
CA PRO A 400 14.39 0.97 -22.40
C PRO A 400 14.08 -0.03 -23.51
N VAL A 401 15.04 -0.90 -23.80
CA VAL A 401 14.92 -1.93 -24.83
C VAL A 401 14.52 -3.24 -24.16
N ALA A 402 13.35 -3.77 -24.53
CA ALA A 402 12.94 -5.10 -24.14
C ALA A 402 13.59 -6.12 -25.09
N GLU A 403 14.42 -7.01 -24.52
CA GLU A 403 14.99 -8.14 -25.24
C GLU A 403 13.99 -9.29 -25.29
N LEU A 404 13.58 -9.63 -26.50
CA LEU A 404 12.59 -10.66 -26.80
C LEU A 404 13.30 -11.89 -27.35
N GLU A 405 13.02 -13.03 -26.76
CA GLU A 405 13.64 -14.29 -27.12
C GLU A 405 12.60 -15.29 -27.63
N ARG A 406 12.96 -16.10 -28.62
CA ARG A 406 12.06 -17.11 -29.15
C ARG A 406 11.99 -18.33 -28.26
N VAL A 407 10.77 -18.83 -28.07
CA VAL A 407 10.51 -20.12 -27.42
C VAL A 407 10.67 -21.23 -28.44
N ARG A 408 11.54 -22.19 -28.14
CA ARG A 408 11.66 -23.43 -28.91
C ARG A 408 11.29 -24.63 -28.07
N SER A 409 11.10 -25.76 -28.75
CA SER A 409 10.95 -27.06 -28.11
C SER A 409 11.99 -28.00 -28.69
N GLN A 410 12.75 -28.64 -27.81
CA GLN A 410 13.80 -29.59 -28.17
C GLN A 410 13.55 -30.89 -27.42
N THR A 411 13.62 -32.01 -28.14
CA THR A 411 13.43 -33.34 -27.55
C THR A 411 14.78 -33.97 -27.27
N PHE A 412 14.93 -34.52 -26.06
CA PHE A 412 16.09 -35.25 -25.58
C PHE A 412 15.68 -36.69 -25.26
N ASP A 413 16.58 -37.64 -25.54
CA ASP A 413 16.44 -39.06 -25.17
C ASP A 413 17.20 -39.29 -23.86
N LEU A 414 16.50 -39.76 -22.84
CA LEU A 414 17.10 -40.03 -21.54
C LEU A 414 17.69 -41.45 -21.54
N SER A 415 19.02 -41.51 -21.39
CA SER A 415 19.75 -42.74 -21.11
C SER A 415 19.90 -42.93 -19.60
N PRO A 416 19.88 -44.17 -19.09
CA PRO A 416 20.16 -44.45 -17.67
C PRO A 416 21.51 -43.91 -17.17
N GLU A 417 22.49 -43.76 -18.07
CA GLU A 417 23.82 -43.22 -17.75
C GLU A 417 23.84 -41.71 -17.46
N HIS A 418 22.83 -40.97 -17.92
CA HIS A 418 22.68 -39.52 -17.71
C HIS A 418 21.77 -39.20 -16.51
N LEU A 419 21.38 -40.20 -15.70
CA LEU A 419 20.56 -39.98 -14.52
C LEU A 419 21.44 -39.56 -13.35
N PRO A 420 21.22 -38.37 -12.75
CA PRO A 420 21.99 -37.89 -11.60
C PRO A 420 21.52 -38.58 -10.30
N ILE A 421 21.73 -39.89 -10.22
CA ILE A 421 21.37 -40.70 -9.05
C ILE A 421 22.59 -40.80 -8.13
N ASP A 422 22.48 -40.24 -6.93
CA ASP A 422 23.50 -40.37 -5.91
C ASP A 422 23.24 -41.61 -5.04
N ALA A 423 24.10 -42.62 -5.18
CA ALA A 423 24.04 -43.85 -4.40
C ALA A 423 24.78 -43.75 -3.04
N SER A 424 25.32 -42.58 -2.66
CA SER A 424 26.07 -42.40 -1.41
C SER A 424 25.26 -42.73 -0.15
N GLY A 425 23.93 -42.51 -0.21
CA GLY A 425 22.99 -42.82 0.85
C GLY A 425 22.57 -44.29 0.92
N LEU A 426 22.82 -45.08 -0.14
CA LEU A 426 22.44 -46.49 -0.19
C LEU A 426 23.31 -47.31 0.76
N ASP A 427 22.73 -48.36 1.36
CA ASP A 427 23.51 -49.34 2.09
C ASP A 427 24.61 -49.91 1.18
N ARG A 428 25.86 -49.83 1.65
CA ARG A 428 27.04 -50.17 0.87
C ARG A 428 27.06 -51.59 0.33
N ARG A 429 26.21 -52.50 0.81
CA ARG A 429 26.10 -53.88 0.29
C ARG A 429 25.17 -54.00 -0.90
N PHE A 430 24.42 -52.95 -1.22
CA PHE A 430 23.47 -52.94 -2.30
C PHE A 430 24.03 -52.12 -3.45
N THR A 431 23.74 -52.58 -4.66
CA THR A 431 23.99 -51.87 -5.89
C THR A 431 22.70 -51.82 -6.67
N TRP A 432 22.59 -50.89 -7.60
CA TRP A 432 21.47 -50.84 -8.52
C TRP A 432 21.92 -51.33 -9.90
N ASP A 433 20.99 -51.95 -10.61
CA ASP A 433 21.22 -52.47 -11.96
C ASP A 433 20.88 -51.39 -13.00
N LEU A 434 21.92 -50.74 -13.51
CA LEU A 434 21.82 -49.73 -14.58
C LEU A 434 21.15 -50.31 -15.84
N ALA A 435 21.37 -51.59 -16.16
CA ALA A 435 20.80 -52.22 -17.35
C ALA A 435 19.32 -52.58 -17.19
N ALA A 436 18.87 -52.84 -15.96
CA ALA A 436 17.46 -53.10 -15.64
C ALA A 436 16.64 -51.82 -15.40
N THR A 437 17.28 -50.64 -15.43
CA THR A 437 16.63 -49.36 -15.15
C THR A 437 15.64 -48.99 -16.24
N GLN A 438 14.39 -48.70 -15.86
CA GLN A 438 13.35 -48.23 -16.79
C GLN A 438 13.04 -46.76 -16.55
N ILE A 439 12.99 -45.98 -17.63
CA ILE A 439 12.70 -44.53 -17.60
C ILE A 439 11.38 -44.29 -18.35
N ARG A 440 10.45 -43.56 -17.72
CA ARG A 440 9.14 -43.22 -18.29
C ARG A 440 8.81 -41.74 -18.04
N PRO A 441 8.63 -40.91 -19.09
CA PRO A 441 8.88 -41.20 -20.51
C PRO A 441 10.38 -41.21 -20.84
N ARG A 442 10.78 -42.04 -21.79
CA ARG A 442 12.17 -42.10 -22.28
C ARG A 442 12.59 -40.85 -23.07
N GLN A 443 11.65 -40.24 -23.78
CA GLN A 443 11.88 -38.99 -24.50
C GLN A 443 11.21 -37.83 -23.77
N VAL A 444 11.98 -36.81 -23.44
CA VAL A 444 11.49 -35.59 -22.79
C VAL A 444 11.62 -34.41 -23.75
N THR A 445 10.55 -33.62 -23.87
CA THR A 445 10.56 -32.39 -24.68
C THR A 445 10.68 -31.21 -23.74
N LEU A 446 11.80 -30.50 -23.83
CA LEU A 446 12.01 -29.24 -23.12
C LEU A 446 11.48 -28.09 -23.95
N ARG A 447 10.72 -27.19 -23.34
CA ARG A 447 10.24 -25.94 -23.94
C ARG A 447 10.78 -24.77 -23.14
N GLY A 448 11.44 -23.84 -23.80
CA GLY A 448 12.07 -22.71 -23.14
C GLY A 448 12.71 -21.74 -24.13
N PRO A 449 13.45 -20.74 -23.61
CA PRO A 449 14.17 -19.77 -24.43
C PRO A 449 15.23 -20.44 -25.32
N GLU A 450 15.41 -19.94 -26.55
CA GLU A 450 16.31 -20.51 -27.55
C GLU A 450 17.78 -20.57 -27.08
N SER A 451 18.27 -19.55 -26.38
CA SER A 451 19.62 -19.48 -25.80
C SER A 451 19.85 -20.53 -24.72
N ALA A 452 18.88 -20.72 -23.82
CA ALA A 452 18.95 -21.73 -22.76
C ALA A 452 18.94 -23.15 -23.34
N LEU A 453 18.16 -23.39 -24.41
CA LEU A 453 18.15 -24.67 -25.10
C LEU A 453 19.40 -24.88 -25.99
N ALA A 454 19.98 -23.82 -26.55
CA ALA A 454 21.20 -23.91 -27.35
C ALA A 454 22.43 -24.26 -26.48
N GLU A 455 22.54 -23.66 -25.30
CA GLU A 455 23.62 -23.97 -24.35
C GLU A 455 23.53 -25.42 -23.86
N LEU A 456 22.32 -25.94 -23.64
CA LEU A 456 22.08 -27.36 -23.35
C LEU A 456 22.46 -28.30 -24.50
N LEU A 457 22.47 -27.83 -25.75
CA LEU A 457 22.95 -28.63 -26.88
C LEU A 457 24.48 -28.60 -27.00
N ASP A 458 25.12 -27.57 -26.45
CA ASP A 458 26.58 -27.41 -26.44
C ASP A 458 27.24 -28.19 -25.27
N ASP A 459 26.50 -28.46 -24.19
CA ASP A 459 26.94 -29.27 -23.04
C ASP A 459 26.17 -30.61 -22.94
N PRO A 460 26.71 -31.71 -23.49
CA PRO A 460 26.05 -33.02 -23.46
C PRO A 460 26.01 -33.66 -22.06
N ASP A 461 26.83 -33.18 -21.12
CA ASP A 461 26.91 -33.70 -19.75
C ASP A 461 26.05 -32.88 -18.77
N ALA A 462 25.29 -31.89 -19.25
CA ALA A 462 24.44 -31.06 -18.41
C ALA A 462 23.31 -31.88 -17.76
N ASP A 463 23.21 -31.80 -16.43
CA ASP A 463 22.17 -32.47 -15.65
C ASP A 463 20.78 -31.87 -15.97
N LEU A 464 20.03 -32.57 -16.82
CA LEU A 464 18.66 -32.19 -17.18
C LEU A 464 17.70 -32.34 -15.98
N LEU A 465 17.95 -33.33 -15.13
CA LEU A 465 17.09 -33.67 -13.99
C LEU A 465 17.75 -33.27 -12.68
N ALA A 466 16.94 -33.02 -11.65
CA ALA A 466 17.45 -32.76 -10.31
C ALA A 466 18.12 -34.01 -9.73
N PRO A 467 19.28 -33.88 -9.04
CA PRO A 467 19.96 -35.00 -8.43
C PRO A 467 19.11 -35.60 -7.30
N LEU A 468 19.07 -36.93 -7.22
CA LEU A 468 18.30 -37.64 -6.21
C LEU A 468 19.17 -38.66 -5.48
N THR A 469 19.20 -38.57 -4.15
CA THR A 469 19.94 -39.51 -3.29
C THR A 469 19.08 -40.71 -2.92
N LEU A 470 19.60 -41.92 -3.13
CA LEU A 470 18.92 -43.15 -2.74
C LEU A 470 18.89 -43.33 -1.22
N PRO A 471 17.71 -43.60 -0.62
CA PRO A 471 17.61 -43.95 0.80
C PRO A 471 18.38 -45.23 1.16
N ALA A 472 18.91 -45.32 2.38
CA ALA A 472 19.71 -46.45 2.85
C ALA A 472 18.95 -47.78 2.90
N ASP A 473 17.65 -47.73 3.16
CA ASP A 473 16.72 -48.85 3.28
C ASP A 473 16.11 -49.29 1.95
N SER A 474 16.51 -48.68 0.83
CA SER A 474 16.00 -49.03 -0.49
C SER A 474 16.39 -50.46 -0.89
N ARG A 475 15.41 -51.29 -1.27
CA ARG A 475 15.57 -52.71 -1.64
C ARG A 475 14.63 -53.07 -2.78
N GLY A 476 15.03 -54.01 -3.65
CA GLY A 476 14.17 -54.51 -4.73
C GLY A 476 13.86 -53.44 -5.78
N GLU A 477 12.64 -53.46 -6.31
CA GLU A 477 12.15 -52.46 -7.27
C GLU A 477 11.79 -51.16 -6.55
N VAL A 478 12.44 -50.06 -6.95
CA VAL A 478 12.25 -48.73 -6.38
C VAL A 478 11.90 -47.75 -7.48
N THR A 479 10.74 -47.11 -7.37
CA THR A 479 10.31 -46.06 -8.30
C THR A 479 10.64 -44.69 -7.72
N LEU A 480 11.40 -43.91 -8.48
CA LEU A 480 11.77 -42.53 -8.18
C LEU A 480 11.05 -41.59 -9.14
N ARG A 481 10.73 -40.39 -8.65
CA ARG A 481 10.15 -39.31 -9.44
C ARG A 481 11.14 -38.17 -9.51
N MET A 482 11.62 -37.89 -10.71
CA MET A 482 12.61 -36.87 -10.97
C MET A 482 11.96 -35.67 -11.65
N VAL A 483 12.35 -34.48 -11.23
CA VAL A 483 11.90 -33.20 -11.81
C VAL A 483 13.05 -32.57 -12.59
N LEU A 484 12.73 -31.56 -13.41
CA LEU A 484 13.74 -30.76 -14.10
C LEU A 484 14.68 -30.08 -13.09
N SER A 485 15.96 -29.94 -13.44
CA SER A 485 16.93 -29.29 -12.56
C SER A 485 16.50 -27.85 -12.20
N PRO A 486 16.68 -27.40 -10.94
CA PRO A 486 16.25 -26.07 -10.51
C PRO A 486 16.84 -24.92 -11.32
N GLU A 487 18.06 -25.12 -11.84
CA GLU A 487 18.76 -24.15 -12.69
C GLU A 487 18.02 -23.94 -14.02
N LEU A 488 17.56 -25.01 -14.66
CA LEU A 488 16.79 -24.93 -15.90
C LEU A 488 15.41 -24.32 -15.68
N VAL A 489 14.75 -24.65 -14.56
CA VAL A 489 13.48 -24.03 -14.16
C VAL A 489 13.64 -22.52 -13.96
N ALA A 490 14.73 -22.08 -13.30
CA ALA A 490 15.03 -20.66 -13.09
C ALA A 490 15.28 -19.90 -14.41
N ARG A 491 15.72 -20.60 -15.46
CA ARG A 491 15.90 -20.06 -16.81
C ARG A 491 14.63 -20.14 -17.67
N GLY A 492 13.50 -20.50 -17.08
CA GLY A 492 12.20 -20.56 -17.77
C GLY A 492 12.03 -21.77 -18.70
N VAL A 493 12.85 -22.82 -18.52
CA VAL A 493 12.69 -24.08 -19.23
C VAL A 493 11.70 -24.96 -18.49
N LEU A 494 10.80 -25.61 -19.23
CA LEU A 494 9.76 -26.49 -18.71
C LEU A 494 9.74 -27.81 -19.48
N LEU A 495 9.32 -28.88 -18.82
CA LEU A 495 8.97 -30.14 -19.49
C LEU A 495 7.60 -29.98 -20.16
N ALA A 496 7.55 -30.13 -21.48
CA ALA A 496 6.35 -29.90 -22.28
C ALA A 496 5.45 -31.14 -22.40
N ASN A 497 6.03 -32.34 -22.26
CA ASN A 497 5.35 -33.61 -22.50
C ASN A 497 5.17 -34.48 -21.24
N ALA A 498 5.69 -34.05 -20.08
CA ALA A 498 5.52 -34.70 -18.78
C ALA A 498 5.72 -33.67 -17.67
N GLU A 499 5.15 -33.90 -16.49
CA GLU A 499 5.44 -33.08 -15.30
C GLU A 499 6.67 -33.59 -14.56
N GLU A 500 6.87 -34.91 -14.57
CA GLU A 500 7.96 -35.62 -13.88
C GLU A 500 8.43 -36.79 -14.75
N VAL A 501 9.65 -37.25 -14.52
CA VAL A 501 10.22 -38.47 -15.10
C VAL A 501 10.24 -39.56 -14.04
N GLU A 502 9.50 -40.64 -14.28
CA GLU A 502 9.53 -41.83 -13.41
C GLU A 502 10.71 -42.72 -13.80
N VAL A 503 11.55 -43.04 -12.82
CA VAL A 503 12.70 -43.93 -12.97
C VAL A 503 12.50 -45.12 -12.04
N GLU A 504 12.42 -46.31 -12.63
CA GLU A 504 12.31 -47.57 -11.91
C GLU A 504 13.69 -48.24 -11.85
N LEU A 505 14.23 -48.35 -10.65
CA LEU A 505 15.53 -48.93 -10.35
C LEU A 505 15.35 -50.30 -9.71
N LEU A 506 16.22 -51.24 -10.06
CA LEU A 506 16.29 -52.53 -9.40
C LEU A 506 17.53 -52.59 -8.51
N ILE A 507 17.30 -52.57 -7.20
CA ILE A 507 18.33 -52.62 -6.17
C ILE A 507 18.52 -54.07 -5.73
N ARG A 508 19.76 -54.57 -5.86
CA ARG A 508 20.15 -55.94 -5.51
C ARG A 508 21.38 -55.93 -4.61
N PRO A 509 21.53 -56.94 -3.72
CA PRO A 509 22.77 -57.11 -2.98
C PRO A 509 23.93 -57.38 -3.94
N SER A 510 25.12 -56.88 -3.60
CA SER A 510 26.34 -57.10 -4.37
C SER A 510 26.74 -58.57 -4.34
N THR A 511 26.95 -59.16 -5.51
CA THR A 511 27.50 -60.51 -5.63
C THR A 511 28.97 -60.44 -6.01
N ARG A 512 29.84 -61.17 -5.29
CA ARG A 512 31.28 -61.30 -5.62
C ARG A 512 31.70 -62.76 -5.66
N ASP A 513 32.52 -63.10 -6.64
CA ASP A 513 33.24 -64.37 -6.72
C ASP A 513 34.46 -64.27 -5.80
N ALA A 514 34.49 -65.09 -4.74
CA ALA A 514 35.58 -65.15 -3.79
C ALA A 514 36.65 -66.19 -4.18
N GLY A 515 36.60 -66.71 -5.40
CA GLY A 515 37.54 -67.66 -5.97
C GLY A 515 37.13 -69.11 -5.69
N THR A 516 38.10 -70.02 -5.88
CA THR A 516 37.90 -71.45 -5.72
C THR A 516 38.75 -72.03 -4.60
N VAL A 517 38.22 -73.08 -3.97
CA VAL A 517 38.88 -73.86 -2.93
C VAL A 517 38.87 -75.32 -3.33
N GLU A 518 40.01 -75.98 -3.16
CA GLU A 518 40.16 -77.42 -3.37
C GLU A 518 40.25 -78.16 -2.04
N ARG A 519 39.45 -79.21 -1.90
CA ARG A 519 39.36 -80.02 -0.68
C ARG A 519 39.33 -81.49 -1.02
N GLU A 520 40.04 -82.28 -0.21
CA GLU A 520 39.97 -83.73 -0.31
C GLU A 520 38.56 -84.20 0.07
N ILE A 521 38.04 -85.13 -0.73
CA ILE A 521 36.76 -85.76 -0.49
C ILE A 521 36.98 -86.87 0.54
N ALA A 522 36.36 -86.73 1.70
CA ALA A 522 36.42 -87.75 2.74
C ALA A 522 35.39 -88.84 2.47
N VAL A 523 35.74 -90.09 2.75
CA VAL A 523 34.76 -91.17 2.84
C VAL A 523 34.23 -91.17 4.27
N GLY A 524 32.92 -90.95 4.43
CA GLY A 524 32.25 -90.97 5.73
C GLY A 524 31.07 -91.92 5.72
N CYS A 525 30.54 -92.23 6.89
CA CYS A 525 29.28 -92.95 7.02
C CYS A 525 28.45 -92.30 8.13
N LEU A 526 27.25 -91.83 7.78
CA LEU A 526 26.33 -91.26 8.76
C LEU A 526 25.50 -92.33 9.48
N ASP A 527 25.44 -93.55 8.94
CA ASP A 527 24.81 -94.71 9.58
C ASP A 527 25.83 -95.48 10.44
N PRO A 528 25.66 -95.55 11.78
CA PRO A 528 26.59 -96.24 12.66
C PRO A 528 26.70 -97.75 12.41
N THR A 529 25.73 -98.36 11.70
CA THR A 529 25.75 -99.80 11.39
C THR A 529 26.74 -100.15 10.27
N VAL A 530 27.01 -99.22 9.36
CA VAL A 530 27.91 -99.42 8.19
C VAL A 530 29.27 -98.72 8.40
N ALA A 531 29.41 -97.93 9.47
CA ALA A 531 30.62 -97.16 9.77
C ALA A 531 31.92 -97.98 9.89
N ALA A 532 31.85 -99.27 10.21
CA ALA A 532 33.03 -100.15 10.27
C ALA A 532 33.66 -100.43 8.89
N GLN A 533 32.91 -100.21 7.80
CA GLN A 533 33.36 -100.47 6.43
C GLN A 533 34.09 -99.28 5.78
N ILE A 534 34.26 -98.15 6.49
CA ILE A 534 34.90 -96.95 5.93
C ILE A 534 36.31 -97.24 5.40
N ASP A 535 37.08 -98.04 6.13
CA ASP A 535 38.47 -98.37 5.76
C ASP A 535 38.57 -99.35 4.58
N GLU A 536 37.44 -99.96 4.17
CA GLU A 536 37.37 -100.92 3.06
C GLU A 536 37.21 -100.24 1.70
N TRP A 537 36.89 -98.95 1.66
CA TRP A 537 36.62 -98.20 0.43
C TRP A 537 37.58 -97.02 0.23
N ALA A 538 38.10 -96.88 -0.98
CA ALA A 538 38.95 -95.76 -1.37
C ALA A 538 38.45 -95.08 -2.65
N ILE A 539 38.52 -93.76 -2.65
CA ILE A 539 38.26 -92.93 -3.83
C ILE A 539 39.43 -93.06 -4.82
N GLU A 540 39.10 -93.19 -6.11
CA GLU A 540 40.07 -93.21 -7.20
C GLU A 540 40.96 -91.95 -7.18
N LEU A 541 42.27 -92.12 -7.43
CA LEU A 541 43.26 -91.04 -7.28
C LEU A 541 42.91 -89.73 -8.01
N HIS A 542 42.24 -89.81 -9.17
CA HIS A 542 41.88 -88.66 -10.00
C HIS A 542 40.60 -87.94 -9.54
N ALA A 543 39.81 -88.54 -8.65
CA ALA A 543 38.55 -88.02 -8.13
C ALA A 543 38.63 -87.67 -6.63
N ARG A 544 39.83 -87.66 -6.03
CA ARG A 544 40.04 -87.40 -4.59
C ARG A 544 39.81 -85.96 -4.17
N THR A 545 39.83 -85.02 -5.11
CA THR A 545 39.73 -83.58 -4.81
C THR A 545 38.47 -82.99 -5.42
N ALA A 546 37.69 -82.31 -4.59
CA ALA A 546 36.56 -81.49 -5.03
C ALA A 546 37.00 -80.04 -5.18
N ARG A 547 36.55 -79.41 -6.27
CA ARG A 547 36.74 -77.97 -6.53
C ARG A 547 35.42 -77.25 -6.27
N LEU A 548 35.46 -76.27 -5.37
CA LEU A 548 34.32 -75.48 -4.94
C LEU A 548 34.55 -74.02 -5.30
N ARG A 549 33.61 -73.41 -6.03
CA ARG A 549 33.55 -71.96 -6.24
C ARG A 549 32.78 -71.30 -5.12
N ILE A 550 33.34 -70.22 -4.58
CA ILE A 550 32.74 -69.45 -3.50
C ILE A 550 32.07 -68.22 -4.10
N GLU A 551 30.75 -68.17 -4.02
CA GLU A 551 29.99 -66.98 -4.37
C GLU A 551 29.43 -66.33 -3.10
N THR A 552 29.58 -65.02 -3.01
CA THR A 552 29.15 -64.24 -1.84
C THR A 552 28.11 -63.23 -2.29
N THR A 553 27.05 -63.06 -1.50
CA THR A 553 26.01 -62.05 -1.73
C THR A 553 25.91 -61.16 -0.50
N GLY A 554 26.11 -59.85 -0.67
CA GLY A 554 26.03 -58.85 0.39
C GLY A 554 27.18 -58.88 1.42
N LEU A 555 28.14 -59.81 1.31
CA LEU A 555 29.28 -59.92 2.25
C LEU A 555 30.44 -58.98 1.89
N VAL A 556 30.57 -58.61 0.62
CA VAL A 556 31.55 -57.63 0.14
C VAL A 556 30.79 -56.39 -0.32
N PRO A 557 31.07 -55.19 0.26
CA PRO A 557 30.38 -53.98 -0.13
C PRO A 557 30.49 -53.66 -1.64
N ALA A 558 29.39 -53.22 -2.23
CA ALA A 558 29.25 -52.77 -3.60
C ALA A 558 30.18 -51.59 -3.94
N ASP A 559 30.37 -50.65 -3.01
CA ASP A 559 31.23 -49.46 -3.16
C ASP A 559 32.73 -49.80 -3.20
N THR A 560 33.10 -51.04 -2.89
CA THR A 560 34.50 -51.47 -2.89
C THR A 560 34.96 -51.75 -4.31
N SER A 561 35.91 -50.96 -4.81
CA SER A 561 36.43 -51.12 -6.17
C SER A 561 36.99 -52.53 -6.42
N PRO A 562 36.67 -53.16 -7.56
CA PRO A 562 37.26 -54.41 -8.00
C PRO A 562 38.80 -54.40 -7.91
N GLY A 563 39.38 -55.35 -7.17
CA GLY A 563 40.83 -55.48 -6.99
C GLY A 563 41.46 -54.51 -5.98
N SER A 564 40.65 -53.75 -5.23
CA SER A 564 41.16 -52.91 -4.15
C SER A 564 41.71 -53.76 -2.98
N ALA A 565 42.62 -53.18 -2.19
CA ALA A 565 43.19 -53.86 -1.03
C ALA A 565 42.12 -54.32 -0.01
N ALA A 566 41.07 -53.50 0.19
CA ALA A 566 39.98 -53.81 1.09
C ALA A 566 39.11 -54.98 0.58
N GLU A 567 38.86 -55.08 -0.73
CA GLU A 567 38.20 -56.25 -1.31
C GLU A 567 39.06 -57.49 -1.15
N LEU A 568 40.34 -57.41 -1.51
CA LEU A 568 41.26 -58.54 -1.47
C LEU A 568 41.38 -59.11 -0.04
N GLU A 569 41.51 -58.24 0.96
CA GLU A 569 41.55 -58.63 2.37
C GLU A 569 40.25 -59.36 2.78
N ARG A 570 39.09 -58.84 2.38
CA ARG A 570 37.78 -59.41 2.70
C ARG A 570 37.53 -60.75 2.00
N VAL A 571 37.83 -60.82 0.70
CA VAL A 571 37.73 -62.05 -0.10
C VAL A 571 38.68 -63.12 0.45
N GLN A 572 39.90 -62.74 0.85
CA GLN A 572 40.85 -63.67 1.48
C GLN A 572 40.36 -64.19 2.83
N ALA A 573 39.75 -63.33 3.68
CA ALA A 573 39.16 -63.76 4.95
C ALA A 573 38.02 -64.77 4.73
N ILE A 574 37.12 -64.48 3.77
CA ILE A 574 36.03 -65.39 3.38
C ILE A 574 36.60 -66.72 2.87
N ARG A 575 37.56 -66.68 1.96
CA ARG A 575 38.18 -67.88 1.41
C ARG A 575 38.86 -68.72 2.49
N ARG A 576 39.60 -68.10 3.41
CA ARG A 576 40.25 -68.79 4.52
C ARG A 576 39.23 -69.44 5.46
N PHE A 577 38.14 -68.75 5.77
CA PHE A 577 37.05 -69.33 6.55
C PHE A 577 36.45 -70.56 5.85
N VAL A 578 36.15 -70.44 4.55
CA VAL A 578 35.61 -71.57 3.77
C VAL A 578 36.60 -72.72 3.76
N GLU A 579 37.88 -72.46 3.50
CA GLU A 579 38.95 -73.46 3.58
C GLU A 579 38.92 -74.18 4.94
N ASP A 580 38.86 -73.47 6.05
CA ASP A 580 38.91 -74.07 7.39
C ASP A 580 37.59 -74.78 7.78
N ALA A 581 36.44 -74.34 7.29
CA ALA A 581 35.12 -74.80 7.73
C ALA A 581 34.47 -75.82 6.79
N VAL A 582 34.85 -75.88 5.51
CA VAL A 582 34.20 -76.72 4.52
C VAL A 582 34.62 -78.18 4.65
N HIS A 583 33.62 -79.05 4.62
CA HIS A 583 33.77 -80.49 4.64
C HIS A 583 33.12 -81.04 3.38
N VAL A 584 33.93 -81.73 2.59
CA VAL A 584 33.48 -82.47 1.41
C VAL A 584 33.58 -83.94 1.71
N TYR A 585 32.48 -84.66 1.57
CA TYR A 585 32.44 -86.08 1.85
C TYR A 585 31.46 -86.82 0.95
N VAL A 586 31.64 -88.12 0.85
CA VAL A 586 30.64 -89.06 0.33
C VAL A 586 30.14 -89.91 1.49
N ASP A 587 28.84 -90.20 1.51
CA ASP A 587 28.23 -91.01 2.57
C ASP A 587 28.08 -92.46 2.10
N LEU A 588 28.83 -93.38 2.69
CA LEU A 588 28.78 -94.80 2.38
C LEU A 588 27.40 -95.42 2.63
N ALA A 589 26.58 -94.84 3.52
CA ALA A 589 25.22 -95.32 3.73
C ALA A 589 24.33 -95.15 2.48
N GLU A 590 24.73 -94.31 1.51
CA GLU A 590 24.03 -94.12 0.24
C GLU A 590 24.47 -95.14 -0.85
N LEU A 591 25.37 -96.09 -0.54
CA LEU A 591 25.75 -97.15 -1.48
C LEU A 591 24.58 -98.13 -1.71
N PRO A 592 24.21 -98.44 -2.97
CA PRO A 592 23.20 -99.45 -3.26
C PRO A 592 23.69 -100.86 -2.88
N ASP A 593 22.82 -101.65 -2.23
CA ASP A 593 23.07 -103.06 -1.87
C ASP A 593 23.25 -104.01 -3.09
N ASP A 594 23.03 -103.50 -4.30
CA ASP A 594 22.99 -104.29 -5.53
C ASP A 594 24.37 -104.62 -6.14
N GLY A 595 25.46 -104.15 -5.51
CA GLY A 595 26.84 -104.43 -5.92
C GLY A 595 27.22 -103.91 -7.30
N SER A 596 26.37 -103.10 -7.94
CA SER A 596 26.52 -102.70 -9.34
C SER A 596 26.91 -101.25 -9.55
N SER A 597 26.63 -100.35 -8.60
CA SER A 597 26.97 -98.93 -8.69
C SER A 597 27.80 -98.46 -7.49
N GLN A 598 29.10 -98.24 -7.72
CA GLN A 598 30.05 -97.71 -6.73
C GLN A 598 30.12 -96.17 -6.73
N SER A 599 29.13 -95.49 -7.31
CA SER A 599 29.11 -94.04 -7.48
C SER A 599 28.28 -93.36 -6.39
N LEU A 600 28.88 -92.44 -5.65
CA LEU A 600 28.23 -91.69 -4.57
C LEU A 600 28.21 -90.19 -4.86
N PRO A 601 27.12 -89.48 -4.49
CA PRO A 601 27.07 -88.04 -4.63
C PRO A 601 28.01 -87.35 -3.64
N VAL A 602 28.74 -86.36 -4.12
CA VAL A 602 29.61 -85.52 -3.30
C VAL A 602 28.75 -84.57 -2.48
N ARG A 603 28.82 -84.67 -1.15
CA ARG A 603 28.15 -83.79 -0.20
C ARG A 603 29.12 -82.71 0.28
N VAL A 604 28.62 -81.47 0.34
CA VAL A 604 29.37 -80.31 0.81
C VAL A 604 28.62 -79.75 2.02
N THR A 605 29.30 -79.61 3.14
CA THR A 605 28.75 -79.01 4.35
C THR A 605 29.75 -78.06 4.99
N LEU A 606 29.26 -77.04 5.69
CA LEU A 606 30.08 -76.17 6.52
C LEU A 606 29.96 -76.65 7.97
N ARG A 607 31.08 -77.03 8.59
CA ARG A 607 31.11 -77.45 10.00
C ARG A 607 30.70 -76.35 10.97
N ARG A 608 30.94 -75.10 10.58
CA ARG A 608 30.58 -73.89 11.32
C ARG A 608 29.67 -73.05 10.44
N ASN A 609 28.57 -72.57 11.01
CA ASN A 609 27.74 -71.61 10.33
C ASN A 609 28.53 -70.30 10.20
N TRP A 610 28.66 -69.79 8.97
CA TRP A 610 29.41 -68.56 8.72
C TRP A 610 28.82 -67.36 9.45
N ARG A 611 27.50 -67.38 9.73
CA ARG A 611 26.81 -66.35 10.52
C ARG A 611 27.25 -66.31 11.99
N ASP A 612 27.82 -67.39 12.51
CA ASP A 612 28.37 -67.43 13.87
C ASP A 612 29.84 -66.99 13.91
N SER A 613 30.46 -66.76 12.74
CA SER A 613 31.89 -66.44 12.55
C SER A 613 32.13 -65.06 11.93
N LEU A 614 31.22 -64.11 12.11
CA LEU A 614 31.29 -62.77 11.49
C LEU A 614 32.56 -61.99 11.82
N ALA A 615 33.03 -62.07 13.07
CA ALA A 615 34.27 -61.42 13.49
C ALA A 615 35.51 -61.99 12.77
N GLU A 616 35.54 -63.28 12.45
CA GLU A 616 36.62 -63.92 11.66
C GLU A 616 36.57 -63.47 10.18
N LEU A 617 35.38 -63.14 9.69
CA LEU A 617 35.13 -62.64 8.33
C LEU A 617 35.32 -61.11 8.20
N GLY A 618 35.64 -60.42 9.29
CA GLY A 618 35.75 -58.95 9.32
C GLY A 618 34.42 -58.23 9.11
N LEU A 619 33.31 -58.84 9.57
CA LEU A 619 31.94 -58.35 9.48
C LEU A 619 31.40 -57.96 10.86
N ASP A 620 30.65 -56.85 10.92
CA ASP A 620 29.96 -56.40 12.14
C ASP A 620 28.55 -56.98 12.22
N ASP A 621 28.23 -57.66 13.33
CA ASP A 621 26.93 -58.33 13.59
C ASP A 621 25.73 -57.37 13.50
N ALA A 622 25.91 -56.11 13.92
CA ALA A 622 24.85 -55.09 13.96
C ALA A 622 24.31 -54.65 12.59
N ARG A 623 24.85 -55.18 11.49
CA ARG A 623 24.53 -54.71 10.13
C ARG A 623 23.83 -55.74 9.26
N LEU A 624 23.84 -57.04 9.55
CA LEU A 624 23.25 -58.05 8.66
C LEU A 624 21.73 -57.89 8.50
N THR A 625 21.23 -57.91 7.27
CA THR A 625 19.81 -57.73 6.94
C THR A 625 19.07 -59.04 6.66
N GLY A 626 19.78 -60.16 6.60
CA GLY A 626 19.22 -61.50 6.33
C GLY A 626 19.18 -61.86 4.85
N GLU A 627 19.57 -60.94 3.97
CA GLU A 627 19.68 -61.14 2.51
C GLU A 627 21.10 -61.57 2.11
N GLU A 628 22.04 -61.62 3.06
CA GLU A 628 23.40 -62.06 2.82
C GLU A 628 23.49 -63.58 2.76
N ASP A 629 24.27 -64.07 1.79
CA ASP A 629 24.48 -65.49 1.59
C ASP A 629 25.92 -65.81 1.19
N LEU A 630 26.33 -67.03 1.53
CA LEU A 630 27.62 -67.61 1.19
C LEU A 630 27.35 -68.97 0.53
N VAL A 631 27.41 -68.99 -0.79
CA VAL A 631 27.07 -70.16 -1.60
C VAL A 631 28.33 -70.84 -2.07
N LEU A 632 28.43 -72.14 -1.82
CA LEU A 632 29.48 -73.00 -2.35
C LEU A 632 28.93 -73.80 -3.52
N LYS A 633 29.45 -73.55 -4.72
CA LYS A 633 29.09 -74.31 -5.92
C LYS A 633 30.16 -75.32 -6.25
N LEU A 634 29.78 -76.59 -6.36
CA LEU A 634 30.69 -77.64 -6.81
C LEU A 634 30.94 -77.50 -8.31
N GLU A 635 32.21 -77.30 -8.70
CA GLU A 635 32.64 -77.23 -10.11
C GLU A 635 33.20 -78.57 -10.62
N SER A 636 33.68 -79.43 -9.71
CA SER A 636 34.13 -80.79 -10.03
C SER A 636 32.95 -81.76 -10.19
N ASP A 637 33.25 -83.02 -10.57
CA ASP A 637 32.21 -84.03 -10.76
C ASP A 637 31.33 -84.20 -9.50
N PRO A 638 29.99 -84.18 -9.66
CA PRO A 638 29.07 -84.28 -8.53
C PRO A 638 28.96 -85.69 -7.96
N TYR A 639 29.58 -86.68 -8.60
CA TYR A 639 29.62 -88.07 -8.17
C TYR A 639 31.05 -88.61 -8.23
N VAL A 640 31.38 -89.49 -7.29
CA VAL A 640 32.70 -90.11 -7.17
C VAL A 640 32.55 -91.61 -7.11
N PHE A 641 33.41 -92.32 -7.84
CA PHE A 641 33.50 -93.78 -7.80
C PHE A 641 34.40 -94.24 -6.65
N LEU A 642 33.89 -95.17 -5.86
CA LEU A 642 34.61 -95.85 -4.78
C LEU A 642 35.14 -97.20 -5.25
N THR A 643 36.37 -97.52 -4.90
CA THR A 643 36.98 -98.83 -5.19
C THR A 643 37.31 -99.54 -3.87
N PRO A 644 37.10 -100.86 -3.75
CA PRO A 644 37.47 -101.59 -2.56
C PRO A 644 39.00 -101.60 -2.39
N VAL A 645 39.48 -101.33 -1.18
CA VAL A 645 40.90 -101.37 -0.84
C VAL A 645 41.35 -102.84 -0.81
N ALA A 646 42.22 -103.23 -1.74
CA ALA A 646 42.70 -104.60 -1.85
C ALA A 646 43.44 -105.02 -0.56
N GLY A 647 42.78 -105.84 0.28
CA GLY A 647 43.35 -106.36 1.52
C GLY A 647 42.37 -106.92 2.56
N THR A 648 41.06 -106.72 2.43
CA THR A 648 40.07 -107.13 3.46
C THR A 648 38.85 -107.87 2.89
N ALA A 649 39.04 -108.75 1.90
CA ALA A 649 38.06 -109.79 1.59
C ALA A 649 38.74 -111.14 1.73
N GLY A 650 38.38 -111.84 2.81
CA GLY A 650 38.83 -113.18 3.12
C GLY A 650 38.59 -114.13 1.96
N GLU A 651 39.62 -114.89 1.68
CA GLU A 651 39.66 -116.06 0.83
C GLU A 651 38.54 -117.04 1.26
N SER A 652 37.45 -117.09 0.50
CA SER A 652 36.50 -118.20 0.52
C SER A 652 36.26 -118.68 -0.90
N ASP A 653 37.23 -119.47 -1.34
CA ASP A 653 37.10 -120.77 -2.01
C ASP A 653 35.77 -121.16 -2.67
N SER A 654 35.96 -121.73 -3.86
CA SER A 654 35.28 -122.91 -4.43
C SER A 654 33.99 -122.75 -5.26
N ASP A 655 34.19 -123.15 -6.52
CA ASP A 655 33.44 -124.15 -7.30
C ASP A 655 32.18 -123.76 -8.10
N ASP A 656 32.42 -123.60 -9.41
CA ASP A 656 31.94 -124.49 -10.48
C ASP A 656 30.43 -124.76 -10.57
N SER A 657 29.77 -124.15 -11.57
CA SER A 657 28.94 -124.78 -12.62
C SER A 657 28.19 -123.73 -13.46
#